data_AF-A0A916IA98-F1
#
_entry.id   AF-A0A916IA98-F1
#
_cell.length_a   1.000
_cell.length_b   1.000
_cell.length_c   1.000
_cell.angle_alpha   90.00
_cell.angle_beta   90.00
_cell.angle_gamma   90.00
#
_symmetry.space_group_name_H-M   'P 1'
#
loop_
_entity.id
_entity.type
_entity.pdbx_description
1 polymer ?
#
loop_
_entity_poly.entity_id
_entity_poly.type
_entity_poly.pdbx_seq_one_letter_code
_entity_poly.pdbx_strand_id
1 'polypeptide(L)'
;MRGKASFLLWISLFILTFSVHPHPLQAWQDVTDDPTPPETPVKLIFIHHSTGGNWLADVGEHDYAGGLGRALMESNYFVSATNYGWGPDGIGDRTDIPNWIEWFLGDHHDSILEALYTEYGQNIGDFGQWSRLKKDPGGENQIIVFKSCFPNSDLYGSPDDPPADAPNDEYTVSNAKAVYNRLLTYFATRQDKLFVVITAPPLMESETSPDRAANARAFNNWLVQEWLKEYPHANVAVFDFFNVLTSSAGSPDTNDEGQERGNHHRWWQDQVQHVQAEANDFSAYYTDDSHPSSAGGRKAAVEFVPLLNVFYHRWQAAQARQVSPSPTTPTVSKRLPSSRVIAPSDLVYQGAFRLPDEGERPLTFAYGGAAMTYNPDGDTAGTADGFPGSLFIMGHDRLAYGELPNGNQVAEVDIPLPLISSTVNDLPQAGFIQPFHDVASGFFLNYDEIPRAGMQYLHHAATGAKIHLAWGQHLQPESVAALGSHAWFDPNLDAPHMQGVWFIGQQSPYSVSGYLFAIPPSWADQYTDGRYLAAGRFRDGGWSGMGPTLFAYRPWLDEAGTPAPDGTHLEEVTLLHYQSSERGDGIEHTLNGYQHPDEWEGGAWLLTPGGKSAVIFAGTKSVGAKYWYGYVNPAGPEYPCVDGDMVDQFITCRLADGSPCSPPDLIECTVHNDYRGWWSTALEAQIIFYDPDDLAKVAVGALQPWEPQPYAVLNLDPVLFHNPSGVELDMLGKGIQRRFRIGEVAYDQAHGLVYILELYADEAKPVVHVWKVRV
;
A
#
# COMPACT_ATOMS: atom_id res chain seq x y z
N MET A 1 38.93 -28.55 74.32
CA MET A 1 40.18 -29.19 73.85
C MET A 1 40.17 -29.22 72.33
N ARG A 2 41.23 -28.69 71.70
CA ARG A 2 41.82 -29.00 70.37
C ARG A 2 40.88 -29.61 69.29
N GLY A 3 40.74 -29.13 68.05
CA GLY A 3 41.54 -28.25 67.20
C GLY A 3 41.69 -28.87 65.78
N LYS A 4 41.56 -28.02 64.73
CA LYS A 4 41.98 -28.19 63.30
C LYS A 4 41.13 -29.20 62.45
N ALA A 5 40.81 -29.01 61.16
CA ALA A 5 41.28 -28.12 60.10
C ALA A 5 40.21 -27.93 58.97
N SER A 6 40.42 -26.89 58.16
CA SER A 6 39.75 -26.35 56.96
C SER A 6 38.99 -27.26 55.98
N PHE A 7 37.87 -26.75 55.42
CA PHE A 7 37.57 -26.79 53.98
C PHE A 7 36.61 -25.65 53.58
N LEU A 8 36.67 -25.24 52.31
CA LEU A 8 36.24 -23.97 51.72
C LEU A 8 34.73 -23.66 51.76
N LEU A 9 34.44 -22.36 51.83
CA LEU A 9 33.17 -21.71 51.56
C LEU A 9 32.82 -21.81 50.06
N TRP A 10 31.62 -22.28 49.72
CA TRP A 10 30.96 -22.01 48.43
C TRP A 10 29.64 -21.31 48.72
N ILE A 11 29.62 -19.99 48.50
CA ILE A 11 28.41 -19.19 48.37
C ILE A 11 28.11 -19.14 46.87
N SER A 12 27.02 -19.79 46.47
CA SER A 12 26.51 -19.71 45.10
C SER A 12 25.94 -18.32 44.86
N LEU A 13 26.67 -17.50 44.10
CA LEU A 13 26.21 -16.25 43.52
C LEU A 13 25.31 -16.60 42.32
N PHE A 14 24.00 -16.33 42.42
CA PHE A 14 23.13 -16.33 41.25
C PHE A 14 23.52 -15.13 40.37
N ILE A 15 24.12 -15.43 39.22
CA ILE A 15 24.32 -14.46 38.13
C ILE A 15 22.95 -14.31 37.46
N LEU A 16 22.35 -13.11 37.54
CA LEU A 16 21.33 -12.70 36.60
C LEU A 16 21.96 -12.68 35.21
N THR A 17 21.69 -13.69 34.40
CA THR A 17 21.86 -13.61 32.95
C THR A 17 20.70 -12.77 32.42
N PHE A 18 20.96 -11.51 32.09
CA PHE A 18 20.09 -10.77 31.18
C PHE A 18 20.10 -11.53 29.85
N SER A 19 18.95 -12.09 29.46
CA SER A 19 18.72 -12.48 28.07
C SER A 19 18.64 -11.18 27.28
N VAL A 20 19.75 -10.80 26.65
CA VAL A 20 19.78 -9.82 25.58
C VAL A 20 18.90 -10.38 24.47
N HIS A 21 17.72 -9.78 24.29
CA HIS A 21 16.92 -10.04 23.10
C HIS A 21 17.72 -9.51 21.91
N PRO A 22 17.92 -10.28 20.83
CA PRO A 22 18.56 -9.75 19.64
C PRO A 22 17.70 -8.59 19.13
N HIS A 23 18.27 -7.38 19.10
CA HIS A 23 17.69 -6.25 18.39
C HIS A 23 17.42 -6.66 16.93
N PRO A 24 16.34 -6.18 16.29
CA PRO A 24 16.14 -6.42 14.87
C PRO A 24 17.36 -5.89 14.11
N LEU A 25 18.07 -6.79 13.45
CA LEU A 25 19.20 -6.42 12.58
C LEU A 25 18.64 -5.53 11.47
N GLN A 26 19.30 -4.40 11.17
CA GLN A 26 18.91 -3.55 10.02
C GLN A 26 18.80 -4.43 8.77
N ALA A 27 17.76 -4.23 7.96
CA ALA A 27 17.43 -5.04 6.77
C ALA A 27 18.58 -5.22 5.74
N TRP A 28 19.66 -4.45 5.92
CA TRP A 28 20.86 -4.38 5.09
C TRP A 28 22.06 -5.16 5.53
N GLN A 29 22.14 -5.63 6.77
CA GLN A 29 23.41 -6.08 7.35
C GLN A 29 23.99 -7.32 6.66
N ASP A 30 23.18 -8.04 5.87
CA ASP A 30 23.62 -9.20 5.09
C ASP A 30 23.82 -8.90 3.58
N VAL A 31 23.64 -7.67 3.11
CA VAL A 31 23.91 -7.28 1.70
C VAL A 31 25.36 -6.80 1.60
N THR A 32 26.13 -7.39 0.70
CA THR A 32 27.48 -6.90 0.40
C THR A 32 27.37 -5.54 -0.28
N ASP A 33 28.10 -4.56 0.22
CA ASP A 33 28.14 -3.23 -0.37
C ASP A 33 28.68 -3.27 -1.80
N ASP A 34 27.97 -2.61 -2.71
CA ASP A 34 28.33 -2.49 -4.10
C ASP A 34 28.44 -1.01 -4.48
N PRO A 35 29.64 -0.47 -4.74
CA PRO A 35 29.83 0.93 -5.12
C PRO A 35 29.69 1.16 -6.63
N THR A 36 29.36 0.14 -7.43
CA THR A 36 29.30 0.26 -8.90
C THR A 36 28.04 0.99 -9.36
N PRO A 37 28.08 1.73 -10.49
CA PRO A 37 26.89 2.38 -11.02
C PRO A 37 25.73 1.39 -11.28
N PRO A 38 24.45 1.81 -11.17
CA PRO A 38 23.33 1.01 -11.64
C PRO A 38 23.51 0.55 -13.09
N GLU A 39 23.11 -0.68 -13.41
CA GLU A 39 23.28 -1.24 -14.77
C GLU A 39 22.46 -0.48 -15.82
N THR A 40 21.36 0.14 -15.43
CA THR A 40 20.47 0.91 -16.29
C THR A 40 20.22 2.30 -15.72
N PRO A 41 19.86 3.30 -16.55
CA PRO A 41 19.58 4.65 -16.07
C PRO A 41 18.47 4.71 -15.00
N VAL A 42 18.75 5.39 -13.88
CA VAL A 42 17.81 5.56 -12.76
C VAL A 42 17.43 7.04 -12.60
N LYS A 43 16.14 7.36 -12.44
CA LYS A 43 15.68 8.73 -12.19
C LYS A 43 15.88 9.13 -10.74
N LEU A 44 16.48 10.29 -10.55
CA LEU A 44 16.78 10.90 -9.26
C LEU A 44 16.32 12.36 -9.30
N ILE A 45 15.70 12.82 -8.21
CA ILE A 45 15.42 14.23 -8.00
C ILE A 45 16.14 14.76 -6.76
N PHE A 46 16.71 15.96 -6.87
CA PHE A 46 17.38 16.64 -5.77
C PHE A 46 16.59 17.88 -5.32
N ILE A 47 16.03 17.84 -4.12
CA ILE A 47 15.37 18.98 -3.46
C ILE A 47 16.43 19.82 -2.75
N HIS A 48 16.61 21.07 -3.17
CA HIS A 48 17.65 21.90 -2.58
C HIS A 48 17.42 23.40 -2.69
N HIS A 49 18.08 24.14 -1.81
CA HIS A 49 18.46 25.53 -2.02
C HIS A 49 19.96 25.71 -2.28
N SER A 50 20.29 26.86 -2.86
CA SER A 50 21.64 27.43 -3.01
C SER A 50 22.78 26.42 -3.18
N THR A 51 23.41 25.98 -2.08
CA THR A 51 24.50 24.99 -2.07
C THR A 51 24.26 23.76 -2.94
N GLY A 52 23.01 23.30 -3.09
CA GLY A 52 22.70 22.12 -3.90
C GLY A 52 22.80 22.38 -5.39
N GLY A 53 22.33 23.55 -5.84
CA GLY A 53 22.49 23.99 -7.22
C GLY A 53 23.96 24.18 -7.56
N ASN A 54 24.71 24.86 -6.69
CA ASN A 54 26.16 25.01 -6.83
C ASN A 54 26.88 23.66 -6.88
N TRP A 55 26.44 22.69 -6.07
CA TRP A 55 27.02 21.35 -6.06
C TRP A 55 26.73 20.60 -7.35
N LEU A 56 25.50 20.72 -7.90
CA LEU A 56 25.11 20.12 -9.18
C LEU A 56 25.89 20.69 -10.37
N ALA A 57 26.12 22.00 -10.40
CA ALA A 57 26.73 22.73 -11.50
C ALA A 57 28.04 22.10 -11.99
N ASP A 58 28.24 22.08 -13.32
CA ASP A 58 29.46 21.57 -13.92
C ASP A 58 30.68 22.41 -13.48
N VAL A 59 31.78 21.74 -13.15
CA VAL A 59 33.00 22.41 -12.70
C VAL A 59 33.44 23.46 -13.73
N GLY A 60 33.64 24.69 -13.25
CA GLY A 60 34.05 25.83 -14.08
C GLY A 60 32.90 26.75 -14.54
N GLU A 61 31.64 26.42 -14.26
CA GLU A 61 30.51 27.33 -14.48
C GLU A 61 30.62 28.59 -13.60
N HIS A 62 31.09 28.43 -12.35
CA HIS A 62 31.43 29.50 -11.41
C HIS A 62 32.28 28.96 -10.24
N ASP A 63 32.73 29.85 -9.33
CA ASP A 63 33.67 29.52 -8.24
C ASP A 63 33.12 28.51 -7.21
N TYR A 64 31.80 28.34 -7.15
CA TYR A 64 31.11 27.38 -6.28
C TYR A 64 30.83 26.02 -6.93
N ALA A 65 31.12 25.85 -8.22
CA ALA A 65 30.61 24.72 -9.00
C ALA A 65 31.27 23.39 -8.58
N GLY A 66 30.47 22.46 -8.07
CA GLY A 66 30.93 21.22 -7.44
C GLY A 66 30.99 19.98 -8.34
N GLY A 67 30.30 19.98 -9.48
CA GLY A 67 30.35 18.91 -10.49
C GLY A 67 29.52 17.66 -10.20
N LEU A 68 28.61 17.69 -9.22
CA LEU A 68 27.80 16.53 -8.85
C LEU A 68 26.92 16.04 -10.01
N GLY A 69 26.29 16.94 -10.78
CA GLY A 69 25.37 16.57 -11.85
C GLY A 69 26.05 15.69 -12.90
N ARG A 70 27.26 16.08 -13.31
CA ARG A 70 28.11 15.28 -14.20
C ARG A 70 28.52 13.95 -13.58
N ALA A 71 28.93 13.93 -12.32
CA ALA A 71 29.34 12.70 -11.64
C ALA A 71 28.17 11.68 -11.56
N LEU A 72 26.97 12.16 -11.26
CA LEU A 72 25.75 11.36 -11.26
C LEU A 72 25.39 10.85 -12.66
N MET A 73 25.50 11.71 -13.69
CA MET A 73 25.30 11.30 -15.09
C MET A 73 26.26 10.18 -15.50
N GLU A 74 27.54 10.30 -15.16
CA GLU A 74 28.58 9.31 -15.46
C GLU A 74 28.34 8.00 -14.68
N SER A 75 27.53 8.04 -13.61
CA SER A 75 27.10 6.90 -12.81
C SER A 75 25.64 6.47 -13.09
N ASN A 76 25.13 6.68 -14.32
CA ASN A 76 23.79 6.24 -14.77
C ASN A 76 22.60 6.86 -14.03
N TYR A 77 22.73 8.02 -13.40
CA TYR A 77 21.58 8.74 -12.85
C TYR A 77 21.08 9.83 -13.80
N PHE A 78 19.78 9.83 -14.07
CA PHE A 78 19.08 10.94 -14.72
C PHE A 78 18.62 11.91 -13.63
N VAL A 79 19.30 13.05 -13.53
CA VAL A 79 19.11 14.01 -12.42
C VAL A 79 18.15 15.12 -12.82
N SER A 80 17.06 15.21 -12.08
CA SER A 80 16.15 16.35 -11.98
C SER A 80 16.42 17.10 -10.66
N ALA A 81 15.93 18.32 -10.52
CA ALA A 81 16.04 19.03 -9.24
C ALA A 81 14.82 19.92 -9.00
N THR A 82 14.68 20.40 -7.77
CA THR A 82 13.74 21.45 -7.38
C THR A 82 14.51 22.56 -6.65
N ASN A 83 13.96 23.77 -6.63
CA ASN A 83 14.61 24.93 -6.02
C ASN A 83 13.60 26.04 -5.67
N TYR A 84 14.09 27.24 -5.33
CA TYR A 84 13.28 28.42 -5.07
C TYR A 84 12.09 28.57 -6.03
N GLY A 85 10.91 28.81 -5.46
CA GLY A 85 9.63 29.00 -6.14
C GLY A 85 9.07 27.76 -6.85
N TRP A 86 9.72 26.60 -6.75
CA TRP A 86 9.26 25.38 -7.41
C TRP A 86 8.07 24.75 -6.68
N GLY A 87 7.18 24.12 -7.46
CA GLY A 87 6.14 23.22 -6.95
C GLY A 87 4.85 23.90 -6.46
N PRO A 88 3.86 23.10 -6.05
CA PRO A 88 2.62 23.58 -5.46
C PRO A 88 2.90 24.53 -4.29
N ASP A 89 2.14 25.63 -4.23
CA ASP A 89 2.22 26.66 -3.18
C ASP A 89 3.61 27.28 -2.96
N GLY A 90 4.53 27.12 -3.92
CA GLY A 90 5.91 27.58 -3.77
C GLY A 90 6.69 26.79 -2.72
N ILE A 91 6.32 25.52 -2.46
CA ILE A 91 6.98 24.64 -1.48
C ILE A 91 8.50 24.56 -1.65
N GLY A 92 8.98 24.76 -2.87
CA GLY A 92 10.39 24.89 -3.22
C GLY A 92 11.13 25.97 -2.42
N ASP A 93 10.45 26.97 -1.85
CA ASP A 93 11.02 28.00 -0.96
C ASP A 93 11.24 27.51 0.48
N ARG A 94 10.84 26.28 0.81
CA ARG A 94 10.76 25.80 2.19
C ARG A 94 11.61 24.56 2.41
N THR A 95 12.94 24.70 2.42
CA THR A 95 13.88 23.57 2.55
C THR A 95 14.70 23.58 3.84
N ASP A 96 14.30 24.38 4.83
CA ASP A 96 14.89 24.34 6.16
C ASP A 96 14.41 23.12 6.95
N ILE A 97 15.17 22.70 7.97
CA ILE A 97 14.90 21.49 8.76
C ILE A 97 13.44 21.44 9.24
N PRO A 98 12.88 22.47 9.92
CA PRO A 98 11.48 22.46 10.32
C PRO A 98 10.48 22.28 9.17
N ASN A 99 10.84 22.71 7.95
CA ASN A 99 9.94 22.70 6.80
C ASN A 99 9.76 21.31 6.19
N TRP A 100 10.62 20.34 6.47
CA TRP A 100 10.46 18.99 5.91
C TRP A 100 9.15 18.32 6.31
N ILE A 101 8.57 18.71 7.45
CA ILE A 101 7.24 18.26 7.84
C ILE A 101 6.19 18.68 6.79
N GLU A 102 6.27 19.89 6.26
CA GLU A 102 5.34 20.40 5.25
C GLU A 102 5.41 19.60 3.95
N TRP A 103 6.63 19.24 3.52
CA TRP A 103 6.87 18.46 2.31
C TRP A 103 6.28 17.04 2.36
N PHE A 104 6.50 16.33 3.47
CA PHE A 104 6.24 14.89 3.53
C PHE A 104 5.01 14.52 4.36
N LEU A 105 4.51 15.44 5.19
CA LEU A 105 3.47 15.16 6.19
C LEU A 105 2.50 16.33 6.39
N GLY A 106 2.65 17.43 5.65
CA GLY A 106 1.78 18.60 5.73
C GLY A 106 0.45 18.37 5.00
N ASP A 107 -0.50 19.27 5.20
CA ASP A 107 -1.85 19.14 4.64
C ASP A 107 -1.88 19.03 3.09
N HIS A 108 -0.85 19.56 2.42
CA HIS A 108 -0.72 19.56 0.96
C HIS A 108 0.31 18.55 0.42
N HIS A 109 0.86 17.68 1.29
CA HIS A 109 2.00 16.82 0.96
C HIS A 109 1.73 15.89 -0.25
N ASP A 110 0.51 15.37 -0.42
CA ASP A 110 0.17 14.52 -1.56
C ASP A 110 0.39 15.23 -2.91
N SER A 111 -0.13 16.45 -3.06
CA SER A 111 0.04 17.25 -4.28
C SER A 111 1.51 17.66 -4.53
N ILE A 112 2.23 17.97 -3.44
CA ILE A 112 3.65 18.32 -3.47
C ILE A 112 4.47 17.11 -3.94
N LEU A 113 4.19 15.93 -3.40
CA LEU A 113 4.93 14.70 -3.66
C LEU A 113 4.60 14.11 -5.03
N GLU A 114 3.36 14.23 -5.50
CA GLU A 114 3.00 13.90 -6.89
C GLU A 114 3.79 14.76 -7.88
N ALA A 115 3.81 16.08 -7.67
CA ALA A 115 4.61 16.99 -8.49
C ALA A 115 6.11 16.66 -8.42
N LEU A 116 6.62 16.32 -7.23
CA LEU A 116 8.01 15.93 -7.03
C LEU A 116 8.37 14.63 -7.75
N TYR A 117 7.52 13.60 -7.64
CA TYR A 117 7.79 12.29 -8.24
C TYR A 117 7.74 12.34 -9.76
N THR A 118 6.93 13.22 -10.33
CA THR A 118 6.78 13.36 -11.79
C THR A 118 7.70 14.40 -12.42
N GLU A 119 8.36 15.25 -11.63
CA GLU A 119 9.27 16.28 -12.12
C GLU A 119 10.48 15.70 -12.87
N TYR A 120 10.75 16.25 -14.05
CA TYR A 120 11.79 15.80 -14.97
C TYR A 120 12.72 16.94 -15.43
N GLY A 121 12.42 18.17 -15.02
CA GLY A 121 13.16 19.39 -15.26
C GLY A 121 14.38 19.53 -14.35
N GLN A 122 15.36 20.29 -14.83
CA GLN A 122 16.55 20.61 -14.05
C GLN A 122 16.27 21.73 -13.03
N ASN A 123 15.35 22.67 -13.27
CA ASN A 123 15.07 23.77 -12.33
C ASN A 123 16.35 24.50 -11.86
N ILE A 124 17.20 24.83 -12.85
CA ILE A 124 18.59 25.26 -12.67
C ILE A 124 18.73 26.56 -11.86
N GLY A 125 17.74 27.47 -11.95
CA GLY A 125 17.83 28.80 -11.35
C GLY A 125 19.09 29.54 -11.82
N ASP A 126 19.71 30.27 -10.90
CA ASP A 126 20.94 31.05 -11.15
C ASP A 126 22.23 30.30 -10.72
N PHE A 127 22.15 28.98 -10.51
CA PHE A 127 23.21 28.18 -9.88
C PHE A 127 24.12 27.44 -10.87
N GLY A 128 24.11 27.80 -12.17
CA GLY A 128 24.97 27.19 -13.18
C GLY A 128 24.40 25.90 -13.80
N GLN A 129 24.74 25.66 -15.07
CA GLN A 129 24.25 24.47 -15.79
C GLN A 129 24.97 23.21 -15.32
N TRP A 130 24.31 22.05 -15.43
CA TRP A 130 25.00 20.76 -15.25
C TRP A 130 24.67 19.76 -16.35
N SER A 131 25.64 18.89 -16.58
CA SER A 131 25.52 17.75 -17.47
C SER A 131 24.60 16.69 -16.86
N ARG A 132 23.61 16.22 -17.63
CA ARG A 132 22.75 15.08 -17.28
C ARG A 132 22.55 14.14 -18.46
N LEU A 133 22.06 12.93 -18.19
CA LEU A 133 21.71 11.97 -19.23
C LEU A 133 20.73 12.61 -20.23
N LYS A 134 21.02 12.48 -21.53
CA LYS A 134 20.25 13.14 -22.60
C LYS A 134 18.84 12.59 -22.77
N LYS A 135 18.65 11.31 -22.46
CA LYS A 135 17.37 10.60 -22.60
C LYS A 135 16.80 10.38 -21.22
N ASP A 136 15.61 10.91 -20.98
CA ASP A 136 14.79 10.54 -19.83
C ASP A 136 14.43 9.05 -19.95
N PRO A 137 14.77 8.19 -18.97
CA PRO A 137 14.36 6.79 -18.98
C PRO A 137 12.83 6.61 -18.78
N GLY A 138 12.09 7.67 -18.45
CA GLY A 138 10.64 7.65 -18.25
C GLY A 138 10.25 7.20 -16.83
N GLY A 139 8.97 7.35 -16.50
CA GLY A 139 8.46 7.08 -15.16
C GLY A 139 8.82 8.15 -14.13
N GLU A 140 8.49 7.86 -12.87
CA GLU A 140 8.75 8.74 -11.73
C GLU A 140 10.21 8.71 -11.27
N ASN A 141 10.61 9.74 -10.51
CA ASN A 141 11.82 9.71 -9.71
C ASN A 141 11.77 8.55 -8.71
N GLN A 142 12.82 7.73 -8.71
CA GLN A 142 12.97 6.57 -7.82
C GLN A 142 13.81 6.92 -6.58
N ILE A 143 14.73 7.87 -6.74
CA ILE A 143 15.60 8.35 -5.66
C ILE A 143 15.25 9.81 -5.37
N ILE A 144 14.95 10.09 -4.11
CA ILE A 144 14.64 11.42 -3.59
C ILE A 144 15.81 11.85 -2.72
N VAL A 145 16.65 12.72 -3.25
CA VAL A 145 17.73 13.35 -2.50
C VAL A 145 17.21 14.68 -1.98
N PHE A 146 17.41 14.99 -0.71
CA PHE A 146 16.97 16.27 -0.16
C PHE A 146 17.95 16.79 0.89
N LYS A 147 17.99 18.12 1.02
CA LYS A 147 18.92 18.78 1.92
C LYS A 147 18.46 20.16 2.37
N SER A 148 18.90 20.56 3.55
CA SER A 148 18.81 21.94 4.02
C SER A 148 20.10 22.72 3.72
N CYS A 149 20.02 24.06 3.67
CA CYS A 149 21.18 24.91 3.43
C CYS A 149 21.99 25.15 4.72
N PHE A 150 23.21 25.69 4.61
CA PHE A 150 24.14 25.85 5.73
C PHE A 150 23.61 26.62 6.95
N PRO A 151 22.64 27.56 6.87
CA PRO A 151 22.11 28.20 8.07
C PRO A 151 21.46 27.21 9.05
N ASN A 152 21.02 26.05 8.56
CA ASN A 152 20.45 24.99 9.37
C ASN A 152 21.49 24.28 10.27
N SER A 153 22.78 24.58 10.09
CA SER A 153 23.86 24.15 10.97
C SER A 153 24.07 25.09 12.17
N ASP A 154 23.28 26.16 12.33
CA ASP A 154 23.35 27.05 13.50
C ASP A 154 22.44 26.57 14.65
N LEU A 155 22.64 25.32 15.10
CA LEU A 155 21.72 24.65 16.04
C LEU A 155 21.96 25.02 17.51
N TYR A 156 20.88 25.44 18.18
CA TYR A 156 20.82 25.71 19.62
C TYR A 156 20.55 24.44 20.44
N GLY A 157 20.58 24.58 21.77
CA GLY A 157 20.44 23.46 22.72
C GLY A 157 21.80 22.86 23.08
N SER A 158 21.80 21.56 23.38
CA SER A 158 23.01 20.80 23.74
C SER A 158 23.20 19.60 22.79
N PRO A 159 24.45 19.11 22.60
CA PRO A 159 24.75 17.99 21.70
C PRO A 159 23.94 16.71 21.98
N ASP A 160 23.72 16.44 23.27
CA ASP A 160 23.07 15.22 23.76
C ASP A 160 21.56 15.37 23.98
N ASP A 161 20.96 16.49 23.59
CA ASP A 161 19.52 16.71 23.79
C ASP A 161 18.70 15.60 23.12
N PRO A 162 17.71 15.01 23.81
CA PRO A 162 16.82 14.03 23.20
C PRO A 162 15.93 14.69 22.14
N PRO A 163 15.32 13.93 21.22
CA PRO A 163 14.29 14.48 20.34
C PRO A 163 13.17 15.11 21.17
N ALA A 164 12.63 16.24 20.68
CA ALA A 164 11.43 16.84 21.24
C ALA A 164 10.21 15.91 21.03
N ASP A 165 9.18 16.05 21.85
CA ASP A 165 7.96 15.22 21.77
C ASP A 165 7.25 15.38 20.41
N ALA A 166 7.33 16.57 19.80
CA ALA A 166 6.82 16.86 18.47
C ALA A 166 7.71 17.89 17.74
N PRO A 167 7.75 17.85 16.39
CA PRO A 167 8.37 18.90 15.59
C PRO A 167 7.77 20.29 15.85
N ASN A 168 8.61 21.31 15.78
CA ASN A 168 8.27 22.72 15.91
C ASN A 168 9.19 23.58 15.00
N ASP A 169 9.12 24.91 15.13
CA ASP A 169 9.86 25.85 14.26
C ASP A 169 11.26 26.25 14.80
N GLU A 170 11.71 25.68 15.93
CA GLU A 170 12.98 26.06 16.55
C GLU A 170 14.19 25.37 15.91
N TYR A 171 15.30 26.09 15.80
CA TYR A 171 16.57 25.55 15.31
C TYR A 171 17.37 24.94 16.46
N THR A 172 16.87 23.87 17.09
CA THR A 172 17.54 23.17 18.19
C THR A 172 17.90 21.73 17.82
N VAL A 173 18.90 21.16 18.49
CA VAL A 173 19.23 19.72 18.34
C VAL A 173 18.01 18.85 18.61
N SER A 174 17.26 19.17 19.67
CA SER A 174 16.06 18.45 20.07
C SER A 174 14.98 18.47 18.99
N ASN A 175 14.68 19.66 18.44
CA ASN A 175 13.67 19.78 17.38
C ASN A 175 14.12 19.13 16.07
N ALA A 176 15.38 19.30 15.68
CA ALA A 176 15.92 18.67 14.48
C ALA A 176 15.78 17.14 14.55
N LYS A 177 16.12 16.50 15.68
CA LYS A 177 15.88 15.06 15.88
C LYS A 177 14.39 14.70 15.78
N ALA A 178 13.49 15.53 16.33
CA ALA A 178 12.05 15.29 16.26
C ALA A 178 11.51 15.34 14.82
N VAL A 179 11.94 16.33 14.02
CA VAL A 179 11.60 16.43 12.60
C VAL A 179 12.00 15.14 11.87
N TYR A 180 13.28 14.76 11.95
CA TYR A 180 13.78 13.61 11.20
C TYR A 180 13.15 12.28 11.69
N ASN A 181 12.94 12.10 12.99
CA ASN A 181 12.16 10.96 13.50
C ASN A 181 10.76 10.90 12.89
N ARG A 182 10.11 12.06 12.76
CA ARG A 182 8.77 12.16 12.19
C ARG A 182 8.78 11.84 10.69
N LEU A 183 9.80 12.24 9.92
CA LEU A 183 9.92 11.90 8.49
C LEU A 183 9.95 10.38 8.23
N LEU A 184 10.51 9.59 9.15
CA LEU A 184 10.54 8.12 9.00
C LEU A 184 9.14 7.51 8.87
N THR A 185 8.09 8.16 9.41
CA THR A 185 6.72 7.66 9.27
C THR A 185 6.24 7.71 7.82
N TYR A 186 6.61 8.75 7.08
CA TYR A 186 6.32 8.83 5.64
C TYR A 186 7.23 7.90 4.85
N PHE A 187 8.55 7.89 5.14
CA PHE A 187 9.47 7.05 4.37
C PHE A 187 9.14 5.55 4.48
N ALA A 188 8.59 5.09 5.62
CA ALA A 188 8.12 3.72 5.79
C ALA A 188 6.99 3.33 4.83
N THR A 189 6.15 4.28 4.39
CA THR A 189 5.03 4.02 3.46
C THR A 189 5.49 3.98 1.99
N ARG A 190 6.70 4.46 1.68
CA ARG A 190 7.24 4.57 0.32
C ARG A 190 8.52 3.76 0.14
N GLN A 191 8.47 2.47 0.48
CA GLN A 191 9.60 1.53 0.28
C GLN A 191 9.99 1.34 -1.19
N ASP A 192 9.11 1.72 -2.12
CA ASP A 192 9.35 1.83 -3.56
C ASP A 192 10.19 3.05 -3.98
N LYS A 193 10.58 3.92 -3.04
CA LYS A 193 11.47 5.07 -3.26
C LYS A 193 12.66 5.02 -2.31
N LEU A 194 13.85 5.40 -2.76
CA LEU A 194 15.02 5.61 -1.90
C LEU A 194 15.11 7.08 -1.48
N PHE A 195 15.04 7.37 -0.19
CA PHE A 195 15.23 8.70 0.39
C PHE A 195 16.68 8.86 0.86
N VAL A 196 17.35 9.90 0.39
CA VAL A 196 18.75 10.19 0.75
C VAL A 196 18.83 11.58 1.36
N VAL A 197 19.10 11.63 2.67
CA VAL A 197 19.36 12.86 3.40
C VAL A 197 20.80 13.28 3.15
N ILE A 198 20.99 14.50 2.65
CA ILE A 198 22.29 15.16 2.66
C ILE A 198 22.28 16.14 3.84
N THR A 199 23.20 15.96 4.80
CA THR A 199 23.26 16.86 5.96
C THR A 199 23.55 18.31 5.55
N ALA A 200 23.08 19.27 6.33
CA ALA A 200 23.35 20.68 6.06
C ALA A 200 24.86 20.96 6.13
N PRO A 201 25.43 21.76 5.21
CA PRO A 201 26.87 22.11 5.25
C PRO A 201 27.26 22.82 6.56
N PRO A 202 28.53 22.75 6.98
CA PRO A 202 28.99 23.44 8.18
C PRO A 202 29.06 24.95 7.95
N LEU A 203 28.90 25.73 9.02
CA LEU A 203 29.13 27.17 9.01
C LEU A 203 30.63 27.47 9.21
N MET A 204 31.11 28.59 8.66
CA MET A 204 32.44 29.10 8.96
C MET A 204 32.53 29.66 10.39
N GLU A 205 33.73 29.71 10.96
CA GLU A 205 33.96 30.13 12.36
C GLU A 205 33.43 31.55 12.66
N SER A 206 33.39 32.44 11.67
CA SER A 206 32.86 33.80 11.85
C SER A 206 31.33 33.90 11.83
N GLU A 207 30.60 32.86 11.43
CA GLU A 207 29.14 32.87 11.26
C GLU A 207 28.38 32.02 12.29
N THR A 208 29.09 31.23 13.10
CA THR A 208 28.50 30.47 14.20
C THR A 208 29.39 30.49 15.45
N SER A 209 28.84 30.04 16.58
CA SER A 209 29.63 29.87 17.81
C SER A 209 30.20 28.44 17.88
N PRO A 210 31.31 28.23 18.61
CA PRO A 210 31.83 26.88 18.84
C PRO A 210 30.78 25.91 19.41
N ASP A 211 29.94 26.38 20.33
CA ASP A 211 28.87 25.56 20.92
C ASP A 211 27.83 25.12 19.88
N ARG A 212 27.43 26.03 18.97
CA ARG A 212 26.44 25.72 17.92
C ARG A 212 27.03 24.85 16.80
N ALA A 213 28.31 25.04 16.46
CA ALA A 213 29.04 24.15 15.56
C ALA A 213 29.13 22.72 16.13
N ALA A 214 29.44 22.58 17.42
CA ALA A 214 29.47 21.30 18.11
C ALA A 214 28.08 20.62 18.15
N ASN A 215 27.01 21.40 18.37
CA ASN A 215 25.63 20.92 18.29
C ASN A 215 25.29 20.35 16.90
N ALA A 216 25.65 21.07 15.84
CA ALA A 216 25.43 20.60 14.48
C ALA A 216 26.26 19.36 14.15
N ARG A 217 27.51 19.27 14.63
CA ARG A 217 28.30 18.05 14.51
C ARG A 217 27.62 16.87 15.19
N ALA A 218 27.16 17.04 16.42
CA ALA A 218 26.50 15.99 17.18
C ALA A 218 25.19 15.53 16.53
N PHE A 219 24.36 16.46 16.05
CA PHE A 219 23.15 16.15 15.32
C PHE A 219 23.43 15.35 14.04
N ASN A 220 24.43 15.75 13.25
CA ASN A 220 24.79 15.05 12.02
C ASN A 220 25.42 13.67 12.28
N ASN A 221 26.24 13.54 13.33
CA ASN A 221 26.70 12.22 13.80
C ASN A 221 25.52 11.33 14.20
N TRP A 222 24.52 11.87 14.89
CA TRP A 222 23.31 11.14 15.26
C TRP A 222 22.52 10.68 14.02
N LEU A 223 22.35 11.52 13.00
CA LEU A 223 21.69 11.12 11.74
C LEU A 223 22.38 9.91 11.09
N VAL A 224 23.71 9.90 11.08
CA VAL A 224 24.50 8.82 10.45
C VAL A 224 24.52 7.55 11.30
N GLN A 225 24.70 7.69 12.61
CA GLN A 225 25.06 6.57 13.48
C GLN A 225 23.86 6.00 14.23
N GLU A 226 22.87 6.83 14.57
CA GLU A 226 21.83 6.50 15.56
C GLU A 226 20.42 6.51 14.97
N TRP A 227 20.08 7.50 14.15
CA TRP A 227 18.70 7.77 13.70
C TRP A 227 18.02 6.56 13.04
N LEU A 228 18.77 5.81 12.23
CA LEU A 228 18.25 4.66 11.49
C LEU A 228 18.47 3.31 12.19
N LYS A 229 18.94 3.28 13.45
CA LYS A 229 19.20 2.00 14.16
C LYS A 229 17.94 1.16 14.32
N GLU A 230 16.82 1.79 14.59
CA GLU A 230 15.52 1.14 14.80
C GLU A 230 14.62 1.19 13.56
N TYR A 231 15.07 1.82 12.47
CA TYR A 231 14.32 1.89 11.23
C TYR A 231 14.39 0.52 10.51
N PRO A 232 13.25 -0.17 10.33
CA PRO A 232 13.26 -1.56 9.86
C PRO A 232 13.45 -1.66 8.34
N HIS A 233 13.33 -0.54 7.64
CA HIS A 233 13.36 -0.51 6.20
C HIS A 233 14.68 -0.02 5.67
N ALA A 234 14.71 -0.22 4.38
CA ALA A 234 15.88 -0.29 3.58
C ALA A 234 16.13 1.07 2.89
N ASN A 235 15.07 1.83 2.74
CA ASN A 235 14.90 2.86 1.74
C ASN A 235 15.25 4.26 2.24
N VAL A 236 16.05 4.38 3.30
CA VAL A 236 16.53 5.66 3.84
C VAL A 236 18.04 5.58 4.06
N ALA A 237 18.77 6.59 3.60
CA ALA A 237 20.22 6.72 3.79
C ALA A 237 20.62 8.16 4.11
N VAL A 238 21.80 8.32 4.71
CA VAL A 238 22.36 9.63 5.08
C VAL A 238 23.76 9.78 4.51
N PHE A 239 24.02 10.90 3.85
CA PHE A 239 25.37 11.36 3.51
C PHE A 239 25.74 12.56 4.37
N ASP A 240 26.85 12.45 5.09
CA ASP A 240 27.29 13.48 6.06
C ASP A 240 28.13 14.55 5.36
N PHE A 241 27.45 15.32 4.53
CA PHE A 241 28.04 16.44 3.80
C PHE A 241 28.69 17.46 4.75
N PHE A 242 28.14 17.64 5.95
CA PHE A 242 28.78 18.44 6.99
C PHE A 242 30.19 17.91 7.27
N ASN A 243 30.33 16.64 7.68
CA ASN A 243 31.63 16.08 8.07
C ASN A 243 32.64 16.12 6.92
N VAL A 244 32.21 15.80 5.70
CA VAL A 244 33.05 15.86 4.50
C VAL A 244 33.65 17.26 4.31
N LEU A 245 32.90 18.30 4.69
CA LEU A 245 33.29 19.69 4.51
C LEU A 245 34.04 20.32 5.69
N THR A 246 34.32 19.59 6.77
CA THR A 246 35.07 20.13 7.93
C THR A 246 36.57 19.81 7.91
N SER A 247 37.11 19.34 6.78
CA SER A 247 38.57 19.12 6.62
C SER A 247 38.98 19.36 5.16
N SER A 248 40.19 19.91 4.97
CA SER A 248 40.74 20.21 3.65
C SER A 248 42.25 19.96 3.61
N ALA A 249 42.85 20.03 2.43
CA ALA A 249 44.30 19.88 2.27
C ALA A 249 45.05 21.20 2.58
N GLY A 250 44.70 21.85 3.69
CA GLY A 250 45.36 23.05 4.21
C GLY A 250 44.88 24.39 3.62
N SER A 251 43.88 24.39 2.72
CA SER A 251 43.21 25.60 2.26
C SER A 251 41.79 25.32 1.77
N PRO A 252 40.88 26.31 1.77
CA PRO A 252 39.52 26.15 1.22
C PRO A 252 39.46 25.78 -0.27
N ASP A 253 40.53 25.99 -1.03
CA ASP A 253 40.57 25.72 -2.47
C ASP A 253 41.29 24.42 -2.84
N THR A 254 41.80 23.67 -1.85
CA THR A 254 42.51 22.41 -2.07
C THR A 254 41.85 21.31 -1.26
N ASN A 255 41.25 20.34 -1.93
CA ASN A 255 40.58 19.24 -1.24
C ASN A 255 41.55 18.11 -0.85
N ASP A 256 41.15 17.38 0.18
CA ASP A 256 41.81 16.20 0.75
C ASP A 256 41.19 14.89 0.26
N GLU A 257 40.55 14.92 -0.92
CA GLU A 257 40.05 13.73 -1.61
C GLU A 257 41.17 12.68 -1.75
N GLY A 258 40.86 11.42 -1.43
CA GLY A 258 41.81 10.32 -1.53
C GLY A 258 42.94 10.32 -0.48
N GLN A 259 42.96 11.25 0.47
CA GLN A 259 43.90 11.23 1.58
C GLN A 259 43.42 10.28 2.69
N GLU A 260 44.36 9.63 3.39
CA GLU A 260 44.04 8.76 4.54
C GLU A 260 43.58 9.55 5.78
N ARG A 261 44.08 10.78 5.93
CA ARG A 261 43.68 11.72 6.98
C ARG A 261 42.71 12.74 6.42
N GLY A 262 41.84 13.23 7.29
CA GLY A 262 40.77 14.15 6.97
C GLY A 262 39.46 13.64 7.58
N ASN A 263 38.40 14.41 7.35
CA ASN A 263 37.04 14.08 7.70
C ASN A 263 36.33 13.66 6.41
N HIS A 264 35.81 12.44 6.40
CA HIS A 264 35.25 11.81 5.20
C HIS A 264 33.98 11.04 5.52
N HIS A 265 33.07 10.98 4.55
CA HIS A 265 32.00 9.99 4.50
C HIS A 265 32.04 9.42 3.09
N ARG A 266 32.73 8.29 2.90
CA ARG A 266 33.11 7.81 1.57
C ARG A 266 33.14 6.30 1.47
N TRP A 267 33.22 5.79 0.26
CA TRP A 267 33.67 4.42 0.01
C TRP A 267 35.21 4.37 0.01
N TRP A 268 35.81 3.61 0.92
CA TRP A 268 37.28 3.53 1.05
C TRP A 268 37.72 2.14 1.49
N GLN A 269 38.65 1.53 0.75
CA GLN A 269 39.17 0.19 1.05
C GLN A 269 38.05 -0.86 1.25
N ASP A 270 37.14 -0.93 0.28
CA ASP A 270 36.03 -1.88 0.21
C ASP A 270 35.01 -1.80 1.37
N GLN A 271 34.87 -0.63 1.99
CA GLN A 271 33.88 -0.38 3.04
C GLN A 271 33.42 1.08 3.05
N VAL A 272 32.21 1.32 3.59
CA VAL A 272 31.76 2.65 3.96
C VAL A 272 32.59 3.15 5.14
N GLN A 273 33.23 4.31 4.98
CA GLN A 273 34.01 4.99 6.00
C GLN A 273 33.34 6.30 6.36
N HIS A 274 32.92 6.45 7.62
CA HIS A 274 32.61 7.72 8.26
C HIS A 274 33.71 8.01 9.29
N VAL A 275 34.54 9.02 9.04
CA VAL A 275 35.71 9.32 9.85
C VAL A 275 35.83 10.82 10.11
N GLN A 276 36.25 11.16 11.32
CA GLN A 276 36.65 12.50 11.71
C GLN A 276 38.09 12.45 12.23
N ALA A 277 39.09 12.58 11.36
CA ALA A 277 40.50 12.59 11.77
C ALA A 277 40.99 13.98 12.20
N GLU A 278 40.24 15.03 11.87
CA GLU A 278 40.49 16.42 12.24
C GLU A 278 39.37 16.93 13.17
N ALA A 279 39.77 17.44 14.33
CA ALA A 279 38.86 18.03 15.31
C ALA A 279 38.46 19.44 14.87
N ASN A 280 37.59 19.52 13.86
CA ASN A 280 37.03 20.75 13.34
C ASN A 280 35.52 20.57 13.10
N ASP A 281 34.73 21.51 13.62
CA ASP A 281 33.27 21.55 13.47
C ASP A 281 32.83 22.70 12.55
N PHE A 282 33.77 23.48 12.01
CA PHE A 282 33.52 24.59 11.10
C PHE A 282 33.81 24.21 9.65
N SER A 283 33.29 24.98 8.70
CA SER A 283 33.61 24.81 7.29
C SER A 283 35.11 24.94 7.03
N ALA A 284 35.70 23.91 6.43
CA ALA A 284 37.04 23.95 5.87
C ALA A 284 37.04 24.43 4.40
N TYR A 285 35.85 24.49 3.78
CA TYR A 285 35.61 24.92 2.41
C TYR A 285 34.59 26.06 2.43
N TYR A 286 35.06 27.29 2.57
CA TYR A 286 34.24 28.50 2.53
C TYR A 286 34.74 29.42 1.42
N THR A 287 33.90 30.35 0.98
CA THR A 287 34.27 31.43 0.06
C THR A 287 34.21 32.77 0.79
N ASP A 288 33.31 33.67 0.39
CA ASP A 288 33.00 34.92 1.09
C ASP A 288 32.02 34.68 2.25
N ASP A 289 31.28 33.58 2.23
CA ASP A 289 30.37 33.11 3.28
C ASP A 289 30.49 31.58 3.47
N SER A 290 29.57 30.98 4.22
CA SER A 290 29.55 29.52 4.46
C SER A 290 29.12 28.65 3.26
N HIS A 291 28.98 29.19 2.05
CA HIS A 291 28.84 28.34 0.87
C HIS A 291 30.11 27.50 0.63
N PRO A 292 29.97 26.19 0.35
CA PRO A 292 31.10 25.36 -0.04
C PRO A 292 31.81 25.90 -1.29
N SER A 293 33.14 25.96 -1.24
CA SER A 293 33.95 26.22 -2.42
C SER A 293 33.81 25.09 -3.47
N SER A 294 34.20 25.36 -4.72
CA SER A 294 34.27 24.31 -5.76
C SER A 294 35.13 23.11 -5.32
N ALA A 295 36.22 23.33 -4.57
CA ALA A 295 37.07 22.23 -4.07
C ALA A 295 36.31 21.31 -3.11
N GLY A 296 35.54 21.88 -2.18
CA GLY A 296 34.70 21.14 -1.25
C GLY A 296 33.56 20.40 -1.95
N GLY A 297 32.87 21.07 -2.88
CA GLY A 297 31.82 20.44 -3.70
C GLY A 297 32.35 19.26 -4.53
N ARG A 298 33.56 19.38 -5.09
CA ARG A 298 34.22 18.31 -5.85
C ARG A 298 34.56 17.11 -4.96
N LYS A 299 35.13 17.35 -3.78
CA LYS A 299 35.40 16.27 -2.79
C LYS A 299 34.11 15.54 -2.47
N ALA A 300 33.07 16.28 -2.12
CA ALA A 300 31.79 15.69 -1.76
C ALA A 300 31.15 14.91 -2.92
N ALA A 301 31.26 15.38 -4.16
CA ALA A 301 30.75 14.64 -5.31
C ALA A 301 31.46 13.29 -5.48
N VAL A 302 32.80 13.28 -5.35
CA VAL A 302 33.60 12.04 -5.44
C VAL A 302 33.28 11.08 -4.30
N GLU A 303 33.06 11.58 -3.08
CA GLU A 303 32.75 10.74 -1.93
C GLU A 303 31.29 10.24 -1.93
N PHE A 304 30.36 11.06 -2.44
CA PHE A 304 28.93 10.77 -2.42
C PHE A 304 28.51 9.74 -3.47
N VAL A 305 28.95 9.86 -4.73
CA VAL A 305 28.42 9.03 -5.81
C VAL A 305 28.65 7.51 -5.57
N PRO A 306 29.84 7.05 -5.13
CA PRO A 306 30.02 5.65 -4.76
C PRO A 306 29.12 5.22 -3.59
N LEU A 307 28.87 6.09 -2.62
CA LEU A 307 27.95 5.78 -1.52
C LEU A 307 26.50 5.74 -1.97
N LEU A 308 26.09 6.61 -2.88
CA LEU A 308 24.76 6.55 -3.49
C LEU A 308 24.56 5.21 -4.22
N ASN A 309 25.58 4.72 -4.93
CA ASN A 309 25.55 3.40 -5.52
C ASN A 309 25.38 2.30 -4.46
N VAL A 310 26.14 2.37 -3.36
CA VAL A 310 25.98 1.44 -2.22
C VAL A 310 24.56 1.50 -1.66
N PHE A 311 24.01 2.69 -1.44
CA PHE A 311 22.65 2.87 -0.92
C PHE A 311 21.60 2.35 -1.88
N TYR A 312 21.78 2.58 -3.18
CA TYR A 312 20.90 2.07 -4.23
C TYR A 312 20.93 0.54 -4.30
N HIS A 313 22.11 -0.07 -4.31
CA HIS A 313 22.26 -1.52 -4.42
C HIS A 313 21.86 -2.26 -3.17
N ARG A 314 22.10 -1.66 -1.99
CA ARG A 314 21.39 -2.02 -0.77
C ARG A 314 19.91 -1.97 -1.09
N TRP A 315 19.31 -0.79 -1.29
CA TRP A 315 17.87 -0.60 -1.54
C TRP A 315 17.25 -1.64 -2.49
N GLN A 316 17.82 -1.85 -3.67
CA GLN A 316 17.37 -2.86 -4.63
C GLN A 316 17.50 -4.29 -4.10
N ALA A 317 18.57 -4.63 -3.38
CA ALA A 317 18.72 -5.95 -2.77
C ALA A 317 17.68 -6.23 -1.67
N ALA A 318 17.22 -5.28 -0.86
CA ALA A 318 16.14 -5.58 0.10
C ALA A 318 14.81 -5.62 -0.60
N GLN A 319 14.57 -4.79 -1.62
CA GLN A 319 13.40 -4.96 -2.47
C GLN A 319 13.40 -6.38 -3.06
N ALA A 320 14.54 -6.86 -3.55
CA ALA A 320 14.70 -8.23 -4.05
C ALA A 320 14.56 -9.31 -2.96
N ARG A 321 14.90 -9.04 -1.69
CA ARG A 321 14.73 -9.96 -0.54
C ARG A 321 13.31 -9.97 0.03
N GLN A 322 12.62 -8.84 0.05
CA GLN A 322 11.16 -8.84 0.25
C GLN A 322 10.48 -9.66 -0.87
N VAL A 323 11.12 -9.71 -2.05
CA VAL A 323 10.72 -10.54 -3.19
C VAL A 323 11.41 -11.93 -3.20
N SER A 324 12.30 -12.32 -2.27
CA SER A 324 13.04 -13.61 -2.26
C SER A 324 13.29 -14.18 -0.84
N PRO A 325 12.83 -15.40 -0.48
CA PRO A 325 12.95 -15.95 0.87
C PRO A 325 14.33 -16.61 1.12
N SER A 326 14.94 -16.37 2.29
CA SER A 326 16.14 -17.10 2.79
C SER A 326 15.77 -18.33 3.65
N PRO A 327 16.68 -19.33 3.79
CA PRO A 327 16.30 -20.73 3.98
C PRO A 327 16.59 -21.26 5.39
N THR A 328 15.53 -21.55 6.14
CA THR A 328 15.44 -22.68 7.09
C THR A 328 13.97 -22.85 7.46
N THR A 329 13.47 -24.09 7.50
CA THR A 329 12.05 -24.55 7.64
C THR A 329 11.38 -24.82 6.26
N PRO A 330 10.64 -25.94 6.10
CA PRO A 330 10.75 -26.80 4.92
C PRO A 330 10.08 -26.25 3.66
N THR A 331 10.87 -26.25 2.59
CA THR A 331 10.56 -26.30 1.16
C THR A 331 9.13 -25.91 0.74
N VAL A 332 8.87 -24.62 0.62
CA VAL A 332 7.89 -24.09 -0.35
C VAL A 332 8.65 -23.55 -1.53
N SER A 333 8.50 -24.22 -2.68
CA SER A 333 9.08 -23.82 -3.96
C SER A 333 8.51 -22.47 -4.39
N LYS A 334 9.27 -21.38 -4.23
CA LYS A 334 8.94 -20.10 -4.88
C LYS A 334 9.14 -20.27 -6.39
N ARG A 335 8.05 -20.61 -7.08
CA ARG A 335 7.97 -20.65 -8.54
C ARG A 335 7.97 -19.20 -9.00
N LEU A 336 8.92 -18.80 -9.84
CA LEU A 336 8.79 -17.59 -10.65
C LEU A 336 7.39 -17.64 -11.31
N PRO A 337 6.57 -16.58 -11.23
CA PRO A 337 5.34 -16.57 -12.01
C PRO A 337 5.70 -16.84 -13.45
N SER A 338 4.90 -17.67 -14.11
CA SER A 338 5.09 -17.91 -15.54
C SER A 338 5.09 -16.55 -16.27
N SER A 339 5.74 -16.43 -17.42
CA SER A 339 5.73 -15.20 -18.25
C SER A 339 4.34 -14.86 -18.83
N ARG A 340 3.26 -15.33 -18.18
CA ARG A 340 1.86 -15.30 -18.57
C ARG A 340 0.94 -14.82 -17.43
N VAL A 341 1.46 -14.17 -16.40
CA VAL A 341 0.61 -13.49 -15.40
C VAL A 341 0.40 -12.02 -15.77
N ILE A 342 -0.71 -11.43 -15.33
CA ILE A 342 -1.01 -10.00 -15.49
C ILE A 342 -0.31 -9.22 -14.37
N ALA A 343 0.53 -8.24 -14.69
CA ALA A 343 1.15 -7.38 -13.69
C ALA A 343 0.22 -6.21 -13.31
N PRO A 344 0.35 -5.61 -12.10
CA PRO A 344 -0.37 -4.37 -11.76
C PRO A 344 -0.23 -3.27 -12.81
N SER A 345 0.97 -3.12 -13.39
CA SER A 345 1.25 -2.13 -14.45
C SER A 345 0.54 -2.41 -15.80
N ASP A 346 -0.05 -3.59 -15.96
CA ASP A 346 -0.89 -3.92 -17.11
C ASP A 346 -2.29 -3.30 -16.96
N LEU A 347 -2.75 -2.93 -15.75
CA LEU A 347 -4.01 -2.22 -15.54
C LEU A 347 -3.80 -0.71 -15.71
N VAL A 348 -4.45 -0.13 -16.73
CA VAL A 348 -4.39 1.30 -17.01
C VAL A 348 -5.71 1.95 -16.66
N TYR A 349 -5.71 2.85 -15.69
CA TYR A 349 -6.91 3.59 -15.30
C TYR A 349 -7.47 4.42 -16.48
N GLN A 350 -8.77 4.31 -16.71
CA GLN A 350 -9.50 5.00 -17.78
C GLN A 350 -10.36 6.16 -17.26
N GLY A 351 -10.56 6.26 -15.93
CA GLY A 351 -11.46 7.22 -15.31
C GLY A 351 -12.61 6.53 -14.57
N ALA A 352 -13.62 7.33 -14.23
CA ALA A 352 -14.82 6.86 -13.54
C ALA A 352 -16.10 7.45 -14.13
N PHE A 353 -17.24 6.90 -13.72
CA PHE A 353 -18.57 7.42 -14.04
C PHE A 353 -19.56 7.17 -12.89
N ARG A 354 -20.61 8.00 -12.84
CA ARG A 354 -21.67 7.96 -11.82
C ARG A 354 -22.81 7.05 -12.25
N LEU A 355 -23.51 6.51 -11.27
CA LEU A 355 -24.74 5.76 -11.49
C LEU A 355 -25.96 6.69 -11.58
N PRO A 356 -27.01 6.32 -12.33
CA PRO A 356 -28.26 7.07 -12.37
C PRO A 356 -29.01 7.05 -11.04
N ASP A 357 -30.07 7.83 -10.93
CA ASP A 357 -30.86 7.95 -9.70
C ASP A 357 -32.35 8.06 -10.04
N GLU A 358 -33.19 7.26 -9.38
CA GLU A 358 -34.66 7.32 -9.50
C GLU A 358 -35.33 7.90 -8.25
N GLY A 359 -34.56 8.31 -7.23
CA GLY A 359 -35.07 8.98 -6.03
C GLY A 359 -34.94 8.16 -4.75
N GLU A 360 -36.06 7.82 -4.13
CA GLU A 360 -36.09 7.24 -2.78
C GLU A 360 -35.90 5.72 -2.77
N ARG A 361 -35.38 5.18 -1.65
CA ARG A 361 -35.25 3.73 -1.43
C ARG A 361 -36.59 2.99 -1.63
N PRO A 362 -36.59 1.81 -2.28
CA PRO A 362 -35.44 1.03 -2.74
C PRO A 362 -34.92 1.40 -4.15
N LEU A 363 -35.52 2.37 -4.84
CA LEU A 363 -35.22 2.70 -6.24
C LEU A 363 -34.08 3.72 -6.36
N THR A 364 -32.92 3.36 -5.80
CA THR A 364 -31.71 4.20 -5.81
C THR A 364 -30.48 3.32 -5.61
N PHE A 365 -29.30 3.81 -5.98
CA PHE A 365 -28.03 3.18 -5.65
C PHE A 365 -27.43 3.67 -4.32
N ALA A 366 -28.10 4.59 -3.61
CA ALA A 366 -27.64 5.04 -2.31
C ALA A 366 -27.58 3.85 -1.34
N TYR A 367 -26.45 3.67 -0.63
CA TYR A 367 -26.20 2.50 0.20
C TYR A 367 -26.36 1.17 -0.56
N GLY A 368 -26.08 1.17 -1.87
CA GLY A 368 -26.18 0.01 -2.74
C GLY A 368 -24.82 -0.41 -3.31
N GLY A 369 -24.86 -1.22 -4.37
CA GLY A 369 -23.66 -1.76 -5.00
C GLY A 369 -23.18 -3.08 -4.40
N ALA A 370 -24.02 -3.79 -3.64
CA ALA A 370 -23.70 -5.08 -3.05
C ALA A 370 -23.28 -6.14 -4.08
N ALA A 371 -23.74 -6.04 -5.33
CA ALA A 371 -23.31 -6.93 -6.41
C ALA A 371 -23.36 -6.23 -7.78
N MET A 372 -22.45 -6.61 -8.69
CA MET A 372 -22.32 -6.05 -10.02
C MET A 372 -21.81 -7.12 -11.00
N THR A 373 -22.28 -7.10 -12.25
CA THR A 373 -21.72 -7.95 -13.31
C THR A 373 -21.84 -7.30 -14.69
N TYR A 374 -20.98 -7.71 -15.62
CA TYR A 374 -20.93 -7.18 -16.98
C TYR A 374 -21.75 -8.02 -17.95
N ASN A 375 -22.58 -7.37 -18.76
CA ASN A 375 -23.36 -7.99 -19.83
C ASN A 375 -22.81 -7.55 -21.20
N PRO A 376 -22.20 -8.48 -21.98
CA PRO A 376 -21.65 -8.17 -23.30
C PRO A 376 -22.72 -7.90 -24.37
N ASP A 377 -23.96 -8.32 -24.13
CA ASP A 377 -25.09 -8.10 -25.05
C ASP A 377 -25.86 -6.82 -24.72
N GLY A 378 -25.42 -6.08 -23.69
CA GLY A 378 -25.94 -4.77 -23.30
C GLY A 378 -25.60 -3.69 -24.31
N ASP A 379 -26.42 -2.63 -24.33
CA ASP A 379 -26.19 -1.40 -25.11
C ASP A 379 -25.70 -1.60 -26.56
N THR A 380 -26.25 -2.60 -27.26
CA THR A 380 -25.85 -2.91 -28.65
C THR A 380 -26.19 -1.79 -29.66
N ALA A 381 -26.93 -0.76 -29.22
CA ALA A 381 -27.27 0.44 -29.99
C ALA A 381 -26.54 1.71 -29.49
N GLY A 382 -25.66 1.59 -28.48
CA GLY A 382 -24.94 2.67 -27.83
C GLY A 382 -24.00 3.44 -28.74
N THR A 383 -23.51 4.58 -28.24
CA THR A 383 -22.52 5.39 -28.96
C THR A 383 -21.25 4.60 -29.23
N ALA A 384 -20.57 4.87 -30.36
CA ALA A 384 -19.23 4.32 -30.60
C ALA A 384 -18.19 5.05 -29.72
N ASP A 385 -18.36 4.99 -28.40
CA ASP A 385 -17.54 5.62 -27.37
C ASP A 385 -16.38 4.74 -26.90
N GLY A 386 -16.40 3.45 -27.27
CA GLY A 386 -15.37 2.48 -26.94
C GLY A 386 -15.64 1.65 -25.68
N PHE A 387 -16.85 1.76 -25.10
CA PHE A 387 -17.28 1.04 -23.88
C PHE A 387 -18.57 0.27 -24.14
N PRO A 388 -18.52 -0.82 -24.93
CA PRO A 388 -19.70 -1.60 -25.26
C PRO A 388 -20.23 -2.38 -24.04
N GLY A 389 -21.46 -2.90 -24.18
CA GLY A 389 -22.10 -3.70 -23.13
C GLY A 389 -22.80 -2.84 -22.09
N SER A 390 -23.11 -3.46 -20.96
CA SER A 390 -23.81 -2.82 -19.84
C SER A 390 -23.39 -3.44 -18.51
N LEU A 391 -23.80 -2.82 -17.42
CA LEU A 391 -23.63 -3.36 -16.06
C LEU A 391 -24.98 -3.65 -15.43
N PHE A 392 -25.17 -4.86 -14.93
CA PHE A 392 -26.21 -5.13 -13.93
C PHE A 392 -25.64 -4.80 -12.56
N ILE A 393 -26.36 -4.02 -11.76
CA ILE A 393 -25.92 -3.57 -10.43
C ILE A 393 -27.10 -3.66 -9.45
N MET A 394 -26.83 -4.15 -8.24
CA MET A 394 -27.81 -4.07 -7.15
C MET A 394 -27.90 -2.65 -6.60
N GLY A 395 -29.12 -2.13 -6.51
CA GLY A 395 -29.47 -0.87 -5.85
C GLY A 395 -29.35 -0.93 -4.34
N HIS A 396 -30.08 -0.05 -3.66
CA HIS A 396 -30.04 0.14 -2.22
C HIS A 396 -30.13 -1.19 -1.48
N ASP A 397 -29.22 -1.39 -0.53
CA ASP A 397 -29.11 -2.65 0.18
C ASP A 397 -30.41 -3.03 0.90
N ARG A 398 -30.75 -4.32 0.89
CA ARG A 398 -31.84 -4.86 1.72
C ARG A 398 -31.53 -4.62 3.19
N LEU A 399 -32.45 -3.97 3.90
CA LEU A 399 -32.28 -3.66 5.31
C LEU A 399 -32.82 -4.76 6.21
N ALA A 400 -32.16 -4.88 7.36
CA ALA A 400 -32.38 -5.98 8.27
C ALA A 400 -33.79 -6.01 8.87
N TYR A 401 -34.21 -7.19 9.30
CA TYR A 401 -35.45 -7.45 10.04
C TYR A 401 -36.71 -6.89 9.35
N GLY A 402 -36.72 -6.91 8.02
CA GLY A 402 -37.86 -6.52 7.20
C GLY A 402 -38.11 -5.01 7.11
N GLU A 403 -37.14 -4.15 7.43
CA GLU A 403 -37.29 -2.70 7.22
C GLU A 403 -37.44 -2.36 5.73
N LEU A 404 -36.63 -3.00 4.88
CA LEU A 404 -36.68 -2.83 3.42
C LEU A 404 -36.54 -4.21 2.75
N PRO A 405 -37.57 -5.08 2.83
CA PRO A 405 -37.48 -6.48 2.41
C PRO A 405 -37.31 -6.65 0.90
N ASN A 406 -37.62 -5.61 0.13
CA ASN A 406 -37.48 -5.53 -1.32
C ASN A 406 -36.31 -4.60 -1.74
N GLY A 407 -35.31 -4.41 -0.89
CA GLY A 407 -34.00 -3.85 -1.30
C GLY A 407 -33.20 -4.86 -2.13
N ASN A 408 -31.95 -4.53 -2.49
CA ASN A 408 -31.12 -5.30 -3.42
C ASN A 408 -31.78 -5.51 -4.80
N GLN A 409 -32.64 -4.58 -5.24
CA GLN A 409 -33.21 -4.64 -6.59
C GLN A 409 -32.11 -4.49 -7.63
N VAL A 410 -32.23 -5.18 -8.76
CA VAL A 410 -31.24 -5.13 -9.82
C VAL A 410 -31.69 -4.10 -10.85
N ALA A 411 -30.76 -3.28 -11.34
CA ALA A 411 -30.94 -2.45 -12.53
C ALA A 411 -29.84 -2.74 -13.55
N GLU A 412 -30.12 -2.51 -14.82
CA GLU A 412 -29.12 -2.53 -15.90
C GLU A 412 -28.84 -1.10 -16.35
N VAL A 413 -27.56 -0.71 -16.38
CA VAL A 413 -27.12 0.62 -16.77
C VAL A 413 -26.16 0.56 -17.97
N ASP A 414 -26.21 1.60 -18.81
CA ASP A 414 -25.20 1.79 -19.86
C ASP A 414 -23.84 2.17 -19.27
N ILE A 415 -22.80 2.17 -20.11
CA ILE A 415 -21.42 2.49 -19.71
C ILE A 415 -20.98 3.72 -20.50
N PRO A 416 -21.05 4.94 -19.93
CA PRO A 416 -20.57 6.12 -20.62
C PRO A 416 -19.03 6.10 -20.69
N LEU A 417 -18.46 6.87 -21.61
CA LEU A 417 -17.00 7.12 -21.68
C LEU A 417 -16.49 7.62 -20.31
N PRO A 418 -15.72 6.84 -19.53
CA PRO A 418 -15.23 7.25 -18.22
C PRO A 418 -14.34 8.50 -18.32
N LEU A 419 -14.38 9.32 -17.27
CA LEU A 419 -13.60 10.56 -17.18
C LEU A 419 -12.60 10.46 -16.03
N ILE A 420 -11.35 10.82 -16.28
CA ILE A 420 -10.36 11.05 -15.22
C ILE A 420 -10.62 12.45 -14.67
N SER A 421 -11.20 12.53 -13.48
CA SER A 421 -11.39 13.77 -12.72
C SER A 421 -11.22 13.49 -11.23
N SER A 422 -10.73 14.48 -10.49
CA SER A 422 -10.72 14.49 -9.02
C SER A 422 -12.04 15.00 -8.41
N THR A 423 -13.00 15.43 -9.25
CA THR A 423 -14.29 15.97 -8.81
C THR A 423 -15.42 15.07 -9.28
N VAL A 424 -16.15 14.47 -8.34
CA VAL A 424 -17.26 13.53 -8.63
C VAL A 424 -18.31 14.16 -9.56
N ASN A 425 -18.64 15.44 -9.37
CA ASN A 425 -19.64 16.13 -10.19
C ASN A 425 -19.26 16.34 -11.65
N ASP A 426 -17.97 16.21 -12.01
CA ASP A 426 -17.53 16.29 -13.41
C ASP A 426 -17.74 14.98 -14.15
N LEU A 427 -17.89 13.87 -13.41
CA LEU A 427 -18.00 12.54 -14.00
C LEU A 427 -19.26 12.40 -14.84
N PRO A 428 -19.18 11.70 -15.99
CA PRO A 428 -20.36 11.36 -16.75
C PRO A 428 -21.26 10.44 -15.93
N GLN A 429 -22.56 10.49 -16.20
CA GLN A 429 -23.55 9.68 -15.53
C GLN A 429 -24.11 8.64 -16.50
N ALA A 430 -24.16 7.38 -16.06
CA ALA A 430 -24.81 6.31 -16.79
C ALA A 430 -26.34 6.51 -16.84
N GLY A 431 -26.98 5.94 -17.84
CA GLY A 431 -28.43 5.84 -18.01
C GLY A 431 -28.95 4.43 -17.72
N PHE A 432 -30.25 4.33 -17.41
CA PHE A 432 -30.90 3.02 -17.28
C PHE A 432 -31.20 2.42 -18.64
N ILE A 433 -30.83 1.15 -18.81
CA ILE A 433 -31.30 0.26 -19.88
C ILE A 433 -32.54 -0.50 -19.38
N GLN A 434 -32.45 -1.06 -18.17
CA GLN A 434 -33.57 -1.64 -17.44
C GLN A 434 -33.60 -1.03 -16.03
N PRO A 435 -34.74 -0.46 -15.58
CA PRO A 435 -34.84 0.15 -14.25
C PRO A 435 -34.79 -0.93 -13.15
N PHE A 436 -34.87 -0.50 -11.88
CA PHE A 436 -34.83 -1.41 -10.75
C PHE A 436 -35.97 -2.44 -10.75
N HIS A 437 -35.62 -3.71 -10.55
CA HIS A 437 -36.55 -4.82 -10.39
C HIS A 437 -36.17 -5.72 -9.21
N ASP A 438 -37.18 -6.14 -8.44
CA ASP A 438 -37.06 -7.20 -7.43
C ASP A 438 -37.03 -8.58 -8.11
N VAL A 439 -35.87 -8.92 -8.69
CA VAL A 439 -35.67 -10.21 -9.37
C VAL A 439 -35.70 -11.40 -8.41
N ALA A 440 -35.44 -11.16 -7.13
CA ALA A 440 -35.42 -12.16 -6.07
C ALA A 440 -36.76 -12.28 -5.34
N SER A 441 -37.84 -11.72 -5.88
CA SER A 441 -39.14 -11.70 -5.22
C SER A 441 -39.63 -13.11 -4.89
N GLY A 442 -39.90 -13.36 -3.60
CA GLY A 442 -40.30 -14.68 -3.09
C GLY A 442 -39.14 -15.64 -2.81
N PHE A 443 -37.89 -15.24 -3.06
CA PHE A 443 -36.68 -15.98 -2.75
C PHE A 443 -35.92 -15.32 -1.58
N PHE A 444 -35.03 -16.07 -0.93
CA PHE A 444 -34.14 -15.59 0.14
C PHE A 444 -34.84 -14.82 1.29
N LEU A 445 -36.11 -15.12 1.57
CA LEU A 445 -36.93 -14.33 2.49
C LEU A 445 -36.40 -14.31 3.92
N ASN A 446 -35.67 -15.34 4.34
CA ASN A 446 -35.17 -15.49 5.72
C ASN A 446 -33.73 -14.99 5.93
N TYR A 447 -33.10 -14.39 4.90
CA TYR A 447 -31.82 -13.71 5.03
C TYR A 447 -32.08 -12.23 5.38
N ASP A 448 -32.30 -11.99 6.67
CA ASP A 448 -32.80 -10.71 7.20
C ASP A 448 -31.78 -9.95 8.04
N GLU A 449 -30.52 -10.38 8.16
CA GLU A 449 -29.53 -9.71 9.03
C GLU A 449 -28.27 -9.30 8.27
N ILE A 450 -28.23 -8.05 7.78
CA ILE A 450 -27.14 -7.48 6.96
C ILE A 450 -26.80 -8.41 5.78
N PRO A 451 -27.68 -8.46 4.76
CA PRO A 451 -27.52 -9.35 3.63
C PRO A 451 -26.19 -9.16 2.90
N ARG A 452 -25.64 -10.26 2.38
CA ARG A 452 -24.51 -10.28 1.45
C ARG A 452 -24.98 -10.88 0.15
N ALA A 453 -24.50 -10.35 -0.97
CA ALA A 453 -24.88 -10.81 -2.28
C ALA A 453 -23.67 -10.82 -3.21
N GLY A 454 -23.72 -11.64 -4.25
CA GLY A 454 -22.76 -11.64 -5.35
C GLY A 454 -23.50 -11.95 -6.64
N MET A 455 -22.99 -11.48 -7.78
CA MET A 455 -23.69 -11.61 -9.06
C MET A 455 -22.72 -11.85 -10.21
N GLN A 456 -23.04 -12.80 -11.10
CA GLN A 456 -22.25 -13.05 -12.30
C GLN A 456 -23.12 -13.38 -13.52
N TYR A 457 -23.00 -12.60 -14.58
CA TYR A 457 -23.54 -12.93 -15.90
C TYR A 457 -22.70 -14.03 -16.55
N LEU A 458 -23.35 -15.07 -17.06
CA LEU A 458 -22.70 -16.10 -17.86
C LEU A 458 -23.58 -16.47 -19.04
N HIS A 459 -23.02 -16.35 -20.24
CA HIS A 459 -23.60 -16.93 -21.45
C HIS A 459 -22.90 -18.26 -21.74
N HIS A 460 -23.61 -19.36 -21.52
CA HIS A 460 -23.09 -20.70 -21.79
C HIS A 460 -23.99 -21.43 -22.81
N ALA A 461 -23.38 -22.28 -23.66
CA ALA A 461 -24.10 -22.95 -24.74
C ALA A 461 -25.30 -23.80 -24.26
N ALA A 462 -25.21 -24.37 -23.05
CA ALA A 462 -26.26 -25.20 -22.47
C ALA A 462 -27.46 -24.38 -21.95
N THR A 463 -27.22 -23.23 -21.33
CA THR A 463 -28.23 -22.47 -20.58
C THR A 463 -28.69 -21.19 -21.28
N GLY A 464 -27.96 -20.76 -22.32
CA GLY A 464 -28.01 -19.39 -22.82
C GLY A 464 -27.45 -18.41 -21.79
N ALA A 465 -27.83 -17.13 -21.94
CA ALA A 465 -27.51 -16.08 -20.97
C ALA A 465 -28.30 -16.27 -19.66
N LYS A 466 -27.58 -16.22 -18.55
CA LYS A 466 -28.11 -16.23 -17.18
C LYS A 466 -27.32 -15.25 -16.33
N ILE A 467 -27.96 -14.74 -15.28
CA ILE A 467 -27.30 -14.03 -14.19
C ILE A 467 -27.38 -14.90 -12.96
N HIS A 468 -26.23 -15.33 -12.46
CA HIS A 468 -26.09 -16.13 -11.26
C HIS A 468 -26.07 -15.21 -10.05
N LEU A 469 -26.70 -15.66 -8.96
CA LEU A 469 -26.82 -14.93 -7.71
C LEU A 469 -26.32 -15.78 -6.55
N ALA A 470 -25.62 -15.14 -5.63
CA ALA A 470 -25.35 -15.64 -4.30
C ALA A 470 -26.03 -14.73 -3.27
N TRP A 471 -26.50 -15.32 -2.17
CA TRP A 471 -27.15 -14.62 -1.07
C TRP A 471 -26.71 -15.21 0.28
N GLY A 472 -26.44 -14.34 1.23
CA GLY A 472 -26.07 -14.70 2.59
C GLY A 472 -26.36 -13.56 3.55
N GLN A 473 -25.84 -13.65 4.77
CA GLN A 473 -26.03 -12.60 5.77
C GLN A 473 -24.81 -12.51 6.72
N HIS A 474 -24.70 -11.48 7.55
CA HIS A 474 -23.48 -11.20 8.34
C HIS A 474 -23.27 -12.20 9.49
N LEU A 475 -24.32 -12.61 10.19
CA LEU A 475 -24.36 -13.67 11.20
C LEU A 475 -25.31 -14.77 10.74
N GLN A 476 -24.82 -15.99 10.61
CA GLN A 476 -25.59 -17.12 10.07
C GLN A 476 -25.86 -18.13 11.17
N PRO A 477 -26.91 -17.95 11.99
CA PRO A 477 -27.32 -18.99 12.92
C PRO A 477 -27.67 -20.27 12.14
N GLU A 478 -27.64 -21.42 12.83
CA GLU A 478 -27.87 -22.73 12.22
C GLU A 478 -29.15 -22.80 11.36
N SER A 479 -30.21 -22.10 11.77
CA SER A 479 -31.47 -22.01 11.02
C SER A 479 -31.35 -21.32 9.66
N VAL A 480 -30.43 -20.37 9.51
CA VAL A 480 -30.16 -19.66 8.25
C VAL A 480 -29.07 -20.36 7.45
N ALA A 481 -28.05 -20.91 8.12
CA ALA A 481 -27.00 -21.69 7.47
C ALA A 481 -27.53 -22.95 6.76
N ALA A 482 -28.70 -23.45 7.17
CA ALA A 482 -29.41 -24.56 6.53
C ALA A 482 -30.24 -24.17 5.29
N LEU A 483 -30.19 -22.90 4.84
CA LEU A 483 -30.90 -22.41 3.66
C LEU A 483 -29.97 -22.34 2.44
N GLY A 484 -30.53 -22.59 1.25
CA GLY A 484 -29.79 -22.45 0.00
C GLY A 484 -29.46 -20.99 -0.29
N SER A 485 -28.24 -20.75 -0.76
CA SER A 485 -27.66 -19.42 -0.98
C SER A 485 -27.51 -19.04 -2.45
N HIS A 486 -27.63 -19.98 -3.39
CA HIS A 486 -27.32 -19.73 -4.80
C HIS A 486 -28.54 -19.91 -5.70
N ALA A 487 -28.65 -19.06 -6.71
CA ALA A 487 -29.72 -19.10 -7.71
C ALA A 487 -29.21 -18.58 -9.06
N TRP A 488 -30.06 -18.61 -10.08
CA TRP A 488 -29.86 -17.79 -11.28
C TRP A 488 -31.20 -17.22 -11.77
N PHE A 489 -31.13 -16.23 -12.65
CA PHE A 489 -32.29 -15.67 -13.34
C PHE A 489 -31.93 -15.25 -14.78
N ASP A 490 -32.93 -14.96 -15.60
CA ASP A 490 -32.81 -14.47 -16.97
C ASP A 490 -32.45 -12.98 -16.98
N PRO A 491 -31.57 -12.50 -17.89
CA PRO A 491 -31.17 -11.08 -17.94
C PRO A 491 -32.30 -10.06 -18.20
N ASN A 492 -33.49 -10.51 -18.60
CA ASN A 492 -34.66 -9.65 -18.73
C ASN A 492 -35.30 -9.47 -17.34
N LEU A 493 -35.11 -8.30 -16.74
CA LEU A 493 -35.50 -8.01 -15.36
C LEU A 493 -37.02 -8.01 -15.14
N ASP A 494 -37.81 -7.75 -16.20
CA ASP A 494 -39.27 -7.86 -16.18
C ASP A 494 -39.77 -9.32 -16.13
N ALA A 495 -38.92 -10.27 -16.54
CA ALA A 495 -39.25 -11.68 -16.60
C ALA A 495 -38.05 -12.54 -16.14
N PRO A 496 -37.66 -12.45 -14.86
CA PRO A 496 -36.40 -13.02 -14.37
C PRO A 496 -36.41 -14.55 -14.33
N HIS A 497 -37.57 -15.22 -14.29
CA HIS A 497 -37.68 -16.70 -14.30
C HIS A 497 -36.67 -17.43 -13.38
N MET A 498 -36.57 -16.97 -12.14
CA MET A 498 -35.55 -17.44 -11.18
C MET A 498 -35.59 -18.96 -10.97
N GLN A 499 -34.41 -19.58 -10.86
CA GLN A 499 -34.21 -21.00 -10.57
C GLN A 499 -33.24 -21.18 -9.39
N GLY A 500 -33.42 -22.26 -8.64
CA GLY A 500 -32.79 -22.47 -7.34
C GLY A 500 -33.81 -22.38 -6.20
N VAL A 501 -33.44 -22.42 -4.92
CA VAL A 501 -32.09 -22.13 -4.37
C VAL A 501 -31.24 -23.37 -4.13
N TRP A 502 -29.93 -23.25 -4.28
CA TRP A 502 -28.94 -24.32 -4.15
C TRP A 502 -27.91 -24.03 -3.07
N PHE A 503 -27.16 -25.06 -2.67
CA PHE A 503 -25.95 -24.95 -1.84
C PHE A 503 -24.70 -25.20 -2.69
N ILE A 504 -23.56 -24.64 -2.27
CA ILE A 504 -22.25 -25.00 -2.85
C ILE A 504 -21.63 -26.06 -1.94
N GLY A 505 -21.66 -27.31 -2.40
CA GLY A 505 -21.17 -28.45 -1.64
C GLY A 505 -21.66 -28.46 -0.20
N GLN A 506 -20.73 -28.72 0.73
CA GLN A 506 -20.97 -28.61 2.18
C GLN A 506 -20.31 -27.36 2.76
N GLN A 507 -20.08 -26.33 1.94
CA GLN A 507 -19.37 -25.14 2.36
C GLN A 507 -20.22 -24.27 3.27
N SER A 508 -19.56 -23.60 4.22
CA SER A 508 -20.22 -22.58 5.04
C SER A 508 -20.72 -21.45 4.15
N PRO A 509 -21.94 -20.94 4.34
CA PRO A 509 -22.37 -19.75 3.62
C PRO A 509 -21.55 -18.51 3.98
N TYR A 510 -20.74 -18.51 5.04
CA TYR A 510 -19.70 -17.50 5.25
C TYR A 510 -18.61 -17.47 4.19
N SER A 511 -18.43 -18.54 3.42
CA SER A 511 -17.33 -18.69 2.45
C SER A 511 -17.80 -18.69 0.99
N VAL A 512 -19.11 -18.54 0.71
CA VAL A 512 -19.63 -18.66 -0.67
C VAL A 512 -20.61 -17.56 -1.09
N SER A 513 -20.94 -16.60 -0.22
CA SER A 513 -22.05 -15.67 -0.42
C SER A 513 -21.68 -14.20 -0.62
N GLY A 514 -20.42 -13.91 -1.00
CA GLY A 514 -19.88 -12.54 -1.07
C GLY A 514 -19.66 -12.04 -2.49
N TYR A 515 -19.17 -12.88 -3.39
CA TYR A 515 -18.88 -12.51 -4.77
C TYR A 515 -19.00 -13.72 -5.69
N LEU A 516 -19.26 -13.47 -6.97
CA LEU A 516 -19.31 -14.48 -8.03
C LEU A 516 -18.52 -14.00 -9.24
N PHE A 517 -17.79 -14.90 -9.90
CA PHE A 517 -17.22 -14.59 -11.21
C PHE A 517 -17.04 -15.80 -12.12
N ALA A 518 -17.00 -15.55 -13.43
CA ALA A 518 -16.81 -16.59 -14.43
C ALA A 518 -15.36 -17.08 -14.45
N ILE A 519 -15.18 -18.38 -14.70
CA ILE A 519 -13.90 -19.04 -14.93
C ILE A 519 -13.74 -19.28 -16.44
N PRO A 520 -12.59 -18.95 -17.06
CA PRO A 520 -12.38 -19.20 -18.48
C PRO A 520 -12.65 -20.67 -18.85
N PRO A 521 -13.45 -20.95 -19.89
CA PRO A 521 -13.85 -22.32 -20.24
C PRO A 521 -12.66 -23.27 -20.44
N SER A 522 -11.61 -22.82 -21.13
CA SER A 522 -10.41 -23.64 -21.35
C SER A 522 -9.71 -24.06 -20.06
N TRP A 523 -9.81 -23.25 -19.01
CA TRP A 523 -9.24 -23.57 -17.70
C TRP A 523 -10.19 -24.46 -16.91
N ALA A 524 -11.49 -24.12 -16.87
CA ALA A 524 -12.51 -24.89 -16.16
C ALA A 524 -12.65 -26.34 -16.67
N ASP A 525 -12.65 -26.53 -17.99
CA ASP A 525 -12.70 -27.85 -18.62
C ASP A 525 -11.52 -28.73 -18.21
N GLN A 526 -10.35 -28.11 -18.06
CA GLN A 526 -9.12 -28.82 -17.77
C GLN A 526 -8.99 -29.19 -16.28
N TYR A 527 -9.39 -28.30 -15.38
CA TYR A 527 -9.05 -28.40 -13.96
C TYR A 527 -10.24 -28.60 -13.03
N THR A 528 -11.45 -28.24 -13.45
CA THR A 528 -12.65 -28.29 -12.59
C THR A 528 -13.82 -29.03 -13.23
N ASP A 529 -13.56 -29.80 -14.29
CA ASP A 529 -14.55 -30.64 -14.97
C ASP A 529 -15.79 -29.81 -15.41
N GLY A 530 -15.51 -28.68 -16.06
CA GLY A 530 -16.53 -27.79 -16.64
C GLY A 530 -17.32 -26.99 -15.60
N ARG A 531 -16.73 -26.70 -14.44
CA ARG A 531 -17.29 -25.78 -13.44
C ARG A 531 -16.86 -24.35 -13.75
N TYR A 532 -17.70 -23.65 -14.51
CA TYR A 532 -17.39 -22.35 -15.12
C TYR A 532 -17.70 -21.14 -14.23
N LEU A 533 -18.22 -21.33 -13.04
CA LEU A 533 -18.50 -20.26 -12.08
C LEU A 533 -17.65 -20.46 -10.84
N ALA A 534 -17.20 -19.37 -10.25
CA ALA A 534 -16.54 -19.34 -8.96
C ALA A 534 -17.41 -18.58 -7.96
N ALA A 535 -17.59 -19.14 -6.77
CA ALA A 535 -18.24 -18.49 -5.64
C ALA A 535 -17.26 -18.36 -4.48
N GLY A 536 -17.36 -17.25 -3.75
CA GLY A 536 -16.56 -17.04 -2.56
C GLY A 536 -17.11 -15.95 -1.67
N ARG A 537 -16.45 -15.74 -0.55
CA ARG A 537 -16.69 -14.60 0.34
C ARG A 537 -15.46 -14.33 1.20
N PHE A 538 -15.32 -13.06 1.57
CA PHE A 538 -14.52 -12.66 2.71
C PHE A 538 -15.41 -12.09 3.80
N ARG A 539 -15.18 -12.49 5.06
CA ARG A 539 -15.80 -11.95 6.25
C ARG A 539 -14.70 -11.57 7.23
N ASP A 540 -14.75 -10.32 7.66
CA ASP A 540 -13.94 -9.75 8.73
C ASP A 540 -13.97 -10.63 10.00
N GLY A 541 -12.93 -10.50 10.81
CA GLY A 541 -12.69 -11.40 11.93
C GLY A 541 -12.21 -12.79 11.51
N GLY A 542 -12.12 -13.10 10.22
CA GLY A 542 -11.55 -14.34 9.68
C GLY A 542 -12.50 -15.54 9.69
N TRP A 543 -13.81 -15.32 9.84
CA TRP A 543 -14.78 -16.41 9.97
C TRP A 543 -15.03 -17.15 8.65
N SER A 544 -14.95 -16.46 7.51
CA SER A 544 -14.98 -17.09 6.19
C SER A 544 -13.70 -17.83 5.84
N GLY A 545 -12.64 -17.65 6.64
CA GLY A 545 -11.25 -17.89 6.29
C GLY A 545 -10.44 -16.59 6.42
N MET A 546 -9.22 -16.69 6.93
CA MET A 546 -8.27 -15.57 7.09
C MET A 546 -7.60 -15.17 5.75
N GLY A 547 -8.41 -15.06 4.69
CA GLY A 547 -8.05 -14.78 3.29
C GLY A 547 -9.28 -15.02 2.37
N PRO A 548 -9.30 -14.54 1.12
CA PRO A 548 -10.39 -14.79 0.18
C PRO A 548 -10.63 -16.28 -0.04
N THR A 549 -11.89 -16.68 -0.14
CA THR A 549 -12.28 -18.05 -0.48
C THR A 549 -12.76 -18.16 -1.91
N LEU A 550 -12.62 -19.34 -2.51
CA LEU A 550 -13.02 -19.58 -3.88
C LEU A 550 -13.34 -21.05 -4.16
N PHE A 551 -14.54 -21.30 -4.68
CA PHE A 551 -15.04 -22.63 -5.02
C PHE A 551 -15.63 -22.60 -6.44
N ALA A 552 -15.10 -23.42 -7.33
CA ALA A 552 -15.64 -23.58 -8.67
C ALA A 552 -16.88 -24.50 -8.63
N TYR A 553 -17.97 -24.12 -9.29
CA TYR A 553 -19.21 -24.90 -9.34
C TYR A 553 -19.93 -24.79 -10.69
N ARG A 554 -20.95 -25.63 -10.86
CA ARG A 554 -21.85 -25.62 -12.03
C ARG A 554 -23.29 -25.92 -11.58
N PRO A 555 -24.25 -24.99 -11.80
CA PRO A 555 -25.64 -25.16 -11.34
C PRO A 555 -26.56 -25.95 -12.29
N TRP A 556 -26.08 -26.41 -13.45
CA TRP A 556 -26.85 -27.25 -14.38
C TRP A 556 -26.30 -28.68 -14.49
N LEU A 557 -27.21 -29.62 -14.77
CA LEU A 557 -26.94 -31.06 -14.68
C LEU A 557 -26.43 -31.68 -15.98
N ASP A 558 -26.82 -31.14 -17.13
CA ASP A 558 -26.58 -31.76 -18.43
C ASP A 558 -26.31 -30.74 -19.55
N GLU A 559 -25.99 -31.24 -20.75
CA GLU A 559 -25.74 -30.40 -21.93
C GLU A 559 -26.97 -29.61 -22.40
N ALA A 560 -28.17 -29.98 -21.95
CA ALA A 560 -29.41 -29.26 -22.24
C ALA A 560 -29.64 -28.08 -21.26
N GLY A 561 -28.72 -27.87 -20.31
CA GLY A 561 -28.79 -26.76 -19.35
C GLY A 561 -29.86 -26.96 -18.28
N THR A 562 -30.29 -28.20 -18.02
CA THR A 562 -31.31 -28.48 -17.00
C THR A 562 -30.84 -27.96 -15.63
N PRO A 563 -31.56 -27.04 -14.97
CA PRO A 563 -31.21 -26.57 -13.63
C PRO A 563 -31.22 -27.73 -12.63
N ALA A 564 -30.31 -27.68 -11.66
CA ALA A 564 -30.39 -28.55 -10.51
C ALA A 564 -31.70 -28.29 -9.72
N PRO A 565 -32.34 -29.32 -9.12
CA PRO A 565 -33.48 -29.11 -8.25
C PRO A 565 -33.16 -28.23 -7.03
N ASP A 566 -34.15 -27.53 -6.50
CA ASP A 566 -34.02 -26.75 -5.26
C ASP A 566 -33.50 -27.60 -4.10
N GLY A 567 -32.66 -27.02 -3.26
CA GLY A 567 -32.00 -27.68 -2.14
C GLY A 567 -30.84 -28.60 -2.53
N THR A 568 -30.47 -28.66 -3.82
CA THR A 568 -29.29 -29.43 -4.25
C THR A 568 -28.02 -28.83 -3.68
N HIS A 569 -27.16 -29.70 -3.12
CA HIS A 569 -25.76 -29.39 -2.84
C HIS A 569 -24.96 -29.62 -4.12
N LEU A 570 -24.68 -28.53 -4.84
CA LEU A 570 -23.95 -28.56 -6.10
C LEU A 570 -22.53 -29.04 -5.85
N GLU A 571 -22.04 -29.92 -6.72
CA GLU A 571 -20.64 -30.36 -6.65
C GLU A 571 -19.70 -29.20 -6.95
N GLU A 572 -18.68 -29.05 -6.11
CA GLU A 572 -17.70 -27.97 -6.18
C GLU A 572 -16.26 -28.49 -6.25
N VAL A 573 -15.35 -27.64 -6.71
CA VAL A 573 -13.91 -27.81 -6.57
C VAL A 573 -13.36 -26.62 -5.79
N THR A 574 -12.74 -26.87 -4.64
CA THR A 574 -12.08 -25.83 -3.85
C THR A 574 -10.84 -25.32 -4.59
N LEU A 575 -10.74 -23.99 -4.74
CA LEU A 575 -9.60 -23.31 -5.37
C LEU A 575 -8.81 -22.47 -4.36
N LEU A 576 -9.50 -21.82 -3.41
CA LEU A 576 -8.91 -21.07 -2.30
C LEU A 576 -9.76 -21.29 -1.04
N HIS A 577 -9.13 -21.63 0.08
CA HIS A 577 -9.79 -21.73 1.38
C HIS A 577 -8.77 -21.63 2.51
N TYR A 578 -8.55 -20.40 2.98
CA TYR A 578 -7.73 -20.11 4.15
C TYR A 578 -8.39 -20.57 5.44
N GLN A 579 -7.60 -20.81 6.48
CA GLN A 579 -8.14 -21.30 7.75
C GLN A 579 -9.05 -20.25 8.40
N SER A 580 -10.21 -20.67 8.88
CA SER A 580 -11.11 -19.84 9.68
C SER A 580 -10.59 -19.67 11.11
N SER A 581 -10.74 -18.47 11.66
CA SER A 581 -10.49 -18.16 13.07
C SER A 581 -11.45 -18.87 14.02
N GLU A 582 -12.56 -19.43 13.52
CA GLU A 582 -13.46 -20.28 14.33
C GLU A 582 -12.78 -21.57 14.82
N ARG A 583 -11.64 -21.95 14.23
CA ARG A 583 -10.82 -23.08 14.72
C ARG A 583 -9.95 -22.74 15.92
N GLY A 584 -9.79 -21.44 16.25
CA GLY A 584 -9.01 -20.93 17.37
C GLY A 584 -8.33 -19.61 17.05
N ASP A 585 -7.76 -18.98 18.07
CA ASP A 585 -7.20 -17.61 17.98
C ASP A 585 -5.83 -17.51 17.28
N GLY A 586 -5.33 -18.58 16.68
CA GLY A 586 -4.06 -18.58 15.96
C GLY A 586 -4.18 -17.91 14.59
N ILE A 587 -3.20 -17.07 14.23
CA ILE A 587 -3.06 -16.51 12.87
C ILE A 587 -2.19 -17.47 12.06
N GLU A 588 -2.80 -18.55 11.58
CA GLU A 588 -2.14 -19.64 10.86
C GLU A 588 -2.87 -19.94 9.54
N HIS A 589 -2.13 -20.39 8.51
CA HIS A 589 -2.70 -20.70 7.18
C HIS A 589 -3.56 -19.56 6.61
N THR A 590 -3.03 -18.34 6.71
CA THR A 590 -3.71 -17.09 6.33
C THR A 590 -3.14 -16.52 5.04
N LEU A 591 -3.86 -15.55 4.49
CA LEU A 591 -3.27 -14.57 3.58
C LEU A 591 -2.07 -13.90 4.24
N ASN A 592 -0.99 -13.67 3.49
CA ASN A 592 0.18 -12.95 3.98
C ASN A 592 -0.19 -11.53 4.38
N GLY A 593 0.19 -11.13 5.59
CA GLY A 593 -0.18 -9.83 6.15
C GLY A 593 -1.67 -9.71 6.50
N TYR A 594 -2.39 -10.83 6.60
CA TYR A 594 -3.79 -10.85 7.05
C TYR A 594 -3.97 -10.11 8.37
N GLN A 595 -5.03 -9.31 8.44
CA GLN A 595 -5.53 -8.72 9.67
C GLN A 595 -7.05 -8.86 9.72
N HIS A 596 -7.63 -8.98 10.91
CA HIS A 596 -9.08 -9.18 11.08
C HIS A 596 -9.96 -8.13 10.35
N PRO A 597 -9.57 -6.84 10.23
CA PRO A 597 -10.36 -5.84 9.51
C PRO A 597 -10.20 -5.85 7.98
N ASP A 598 -9.46 -6.81 7.39
CA ASP A 598 -9.42 -6.94 5.93
C ASP A 598 -10.84 -7.11 5.37
N GLU A 599 -11.07 -6.63 4.15
CA GLU A 599 -12.32 -6.77 3.39
C GLU A 599 -11.95 -7.07 1.94
N TRP A 600 -12.53 -8.11 1.34
CA TRP A 600 -12.42 -8.42 -0.09
C TRP A 600 -13.82 -8.63 -0.64
N GLU A 601 -14.38 -7.55 -1.17
CA GLU A 601 -15.80 -7.47 -1.53
C GLU A 601 -16.06 -7.94 -2.96
N GLY A 602 -15.01 -8.03 -3.78
CA GLY A 602 -15.19 -8.49 -5.15
C GLY A 602 -14.00 -9.15 -5.82
N GLY A 603 -14.25 -9.84 -6.92
CA GLY A 603 -13.21 -10.53 -7.66
C GLY A 603 -13.54 -10.82 -9.12
N ALA A 604 -12.51 -11.09 -9.92
CA ALA A 604 -12.66 -11.42 -11.32
C ALA A 604 -11.53 -12.32 -11.81
N TRP A 605 -11.82 -13.17 -12.79
CA TRP A 605 -10.80 -13.89 -13.53
C TRP A 605 -10.41 -13.11 -14.79
N LEU A 606 -9.27 -12.45 -14.73
CA LEU A 606 -8.71 -11.71 -15.85
C LEU A 606 -8.02 -12.68 -16.82
N LEU A 607 -8.36 -12.55 -18.09
CA LEU A 607 -7.69 -13.27 -19.19
C LEU A 607 -7.60 -12.34 -20.39
N THR A 608 -6.38 -12.09 -20.83
CA THR A 608 -6.10 -11.30 -22.03
C THR A 608 -6.09 -12.18 -23.28
N PRO A 609 -6.35 -11.63 -24.48
CA PRO A 609 -6.18 -12.35 -25.74
C PRO A 609 -4.76 -12.89 -25.95
N GLY A 610 -3.74 -12.22 -25.39
CA GLY A 610 -2.33 -12.65 -25.40
C GLY A 610 -2.03 -13.84 -24.48
N GLY A 611 -3.01 -14.31 -23.70
CA GLY A 611 -2.88 -15.44 -22.79
C GLY A 611 -2.28 -15.10 -21.43
N LYS A 612 -2.08 -13.81 -21.10
CA LYS A 612 -1.83 -13.41 -19.71
C LYS A 612 -3.10 -13.59 -18.89
N SER A 613 -3.00 -14.10 -17.67
CA SER A 613 -4.14 -14.32 -16.79
C SER A 613 -3.83 -14.01 -15.32
N ALA A 614 -4.86 -13.65 -14.56
CA ALA A 614 -4.81 -13.46 -13.11
C ALA A 614 -6.19 -13.69 -12.52
N VAL A 615 -6.27 -14.21 -11.30
CA VAL A 615 -7.48 -14.06 -10.48
C VAL A 615 -7.25 -12.88 -9.55
N ILE A 616 -8.13 -11.88 -9.61
CA ILE A 616 -8.02 -10.69 -8.77
C ILE A 616 -9.11 -10.68 -7.70
N PHE A 617 -8.77 -10.11 -6.55
CA PHE A 617 -9.75 -9.67 -5.55
C PHE A 617 -9.49 -8.20 -5.25
N ALA A 618 -10.55 -7.39 -5.15
CA ALA A 618 -10.49 -5.99 -4.78
C ALA A 618 -11.21 -5.77 -3.44
N GLY A 619 -10.71 -4.84 -2.63
CA GLY A 619 -11.25 -4.62 -1.30
C GLY A 619 -10.52 -3.59 -0.46
N THR A 620 -10.92 -3.48 0.81
CA THR A 620 -10.29 -2.62 1.82
C THR A 620 -9.32 -3.44 2.67
N LYS A 621 -8.01 -3.27 2.48
CA LYS A 621 -6.96 -3.95 3.24
C LYS A 621 -6.63 -3.18 4.50
N SER A 622 -6.54 -3.89 5.63
CA SER A 622 -5.94 -3.35 6.85
C SER A 622 -4.41 -3.43 6.79
N VAL A 623 -3.74 -2.29 6.87
CA VAL A 623 -2.26 -2.17 6.77
C VAL A 623 -1.63 -1.58 8.05
N GLY A 624 -2.46 -1.29 9.03
CA GLY A 624 -2.06 -0.65 10.28
C GLY A 624 -1.12 -1.48 11.17
N ALA A 625 -0.37 -0.77 12.01
CA ALA A 625 0.50 -1.35 13.04
C ALA A 625 -0.27 -2.10 14.13
N LYS A 626 -1.51 -1.69 14.41
CA LYS A 626 -2.46 -2.37 15.29
C LYS A 626 -3.83 -2.48 14.62
N TYR A 627 -4.56 -3.52 14.99
CA TYR A 627 -5.96 -3.70 14.67
C TYR A 627 -6.73 -4.30 15.85
N TRP A 628 -8.00 -3.95 15.98
CA TRP A 628 -8.80 -4.32 17.14
C TRP A 628 -10.29 -4.48 16.81
N TYR A 629 -10.99 -5.21 17.67
CA TYR A 629 -12.44 -5.27 17.70
C TYR A 629 -12.96 -4.30 18.77
N GLY A 630 -13.82 -3.37 18.38
CA GLY A 630 -14.34 -2.33 19.25
C GLY A 630 -14.81 -1.13 18.45
N TYR A 631 -14.32 0.06 18.79
CA TYR A 631 -14.78 1.34 18.27
C TYR A 631 -13.63 2.20 17.75
N VAL A 632 -13.95 3.25 17.00
CA VAL A 632 -12.99 4.31 16.70
C VAL A 632 -12.63 5.05 17.98
N ASN A 633 -11.35 5.28 18.21
CA ASN A 633 -10.89 6.08 19.34
C ASN A 633 -10.91 7.57 18.96
N PRO A 634 -11.66 8.43 19.69
CA PRO A 634 -11.74 9.85 19.38
C PRO A 634 -10.41 10.60 19.59
N ALA A 635 -9.44 10.02 20.30
CA ALA A 635 -8.12 10.61 20.51
C ALA A 635 -7.23 10.53 19.26
N GLY A 636 -7.49 9.59 18.35
CA GLY A 636 -6.70 9.42 17.13
C GLY A 636 -6.68 7.97 16.63
N PRO A 637 -6.39 7.77 15.33
CA PRO A 637 -6.38 6.47 14.69
C PRO A 637 -5.33 5.50 15.23
N GLU A 638 -4.26 5.99 15.87
CA GLU A 638 -3.17 5.21 16.44
C GLU A 638 -3.54 4.49 17.76
N TYR A 639 -4.65 4.88 18.38
CA TYR A 639 -5.06 4.37 19.68
C TYR A 639 -6.21 3.36 19.53
N PRO A 640 -6.04 2.11 19.98
CA PRO A 640 -7.16 1.18 20.08
C PRO A 640 -8.25 1.69 21.03
N CYS A 641 -9.50 1.33 20.75
CA CYS A 641 -10.61 1.39 21.69
C CYS A 641 -11.36 0.06 21.55
N VAL A 642 -10.97 -0.93 22.37
CA VAL A 642 -11.54 -2.28 22.29
C VAL A 642 -12.95 -2.32 22.88
N ASP A 643 -13.75 -3.31 22.52
CA ASP A 643 -14.95 -3.67 23.27
C ASP A 643 -14.52 -4.39 24.56
N GLY A 644 -14.73 -3.75 25.71
CA GLY A 644 -14.29 -4.23 27.02
C GLY A 644 -14.96 -5.55 27.43
N ASP A 645 -16.20 -5.78 27.00
CA ASP A 645 -16.94 -7.02 27.29
C ASP A 645 -16.42 -8.22 26.48
N MET A 646 -15.60 -7.97 25.46
CA MET A 646 -15.04 -8.99 24.56
C MET A 646 -13.60 -9.38 24.90
N VAL A 647 -12.89 -8.60 25.72
CA VAL A 647 -11.46 -8.81 26.04
C VAL A 647 -11.20 -10.19 26.64
N ASP A 648 -12.13 -10.72 27.43
CA ASP A 648 -12.03 -12.04 28.05
C ASP A 648 -12.57 -13.18 27.16
N GLN A 649 -13.12 -12.87 25.98
CA GLN A 649 -13.73 -13.85 25.07
C GLN A 649 -12.78 -14.29 23.96
N PHE A 650 -11.97 -13.37 23.43
CA PHE A 650 -10.95 -13.62 22.40
C PHE A 650 -9.93 -12.47 22.39
N ILE A 651 -8.86 -12.60 21.61
CA ILE A 651 -7.85 -11.53 21.49
C ILE A 651 -8.43 -10.35 20.71
N THR A 652 -8.87 -9.31 21.42
CA THR A 652 -9.55 -8.15 20.86
C THR A 652 -8.63 -7.13 20.19
N CYS A 653 -7.33 -7.12 20.50
CA CYS A 653 -6.36 -6.24 19.84
C CYS A 653 -5.10 -7.03 19.49
N ARG A 654 -4.59 -6.80 18.27
CA ARG A 654 -3.34 -7.39 17.78
C ARG A 654 -2.45 -6.35 17.12
N LEU A 655 -1.15 -6.62 17.15
CA LEU A 655 -0.14 -5.96 16.33
C LEU A 655 -0.22 -6.50 14.89
N ALA A 656 0.43 -5.80 13.95
CA ALA A 656 0.44 -6.17 12.53
C ALA A 656 0.94 -7.60 12.24
N ASP A 657 1.81 -8.15 13.10
CA ASP A 657 2.32 -9.52 12.99
C ASP A 657 1.34 -10.59 13.55
N GLY A 658 0.17 -10.18 14.04
CA GLY A 658 -0.85 -11.05 14.62
C GLY A 658 -0.66 -11.32 16.12
N SER A 659 0.42 -10.86 16.74
CA SER A 659 0.62 -10.99 18.18
C SER A 659 -0.36 -10.11 18.98
N PRO A 660 -0.79 -10.51 20.20
CA PRO A 660 -1.69 -9.70 21.01
C PRO A 660 -1.09 -8.33 21.37
N CYS A 661 -1.92 -7.29 21.42
CA CYS A 661 -1.50 -5.99 21.94
C CYS A 661 -1.14 -6.04 23.43
N SER A 662 -0.42 -5.02 23.89
CA SER A 662 -0.07 -4.87 25.30
C SER A 662 -1.30 -4.56 26.17
N PRO A 663 -1.31 -4.88 27.48
CA PRO A 663 -2.46 -4.64 28.35
C PRO A 663 -3.03 -3.20 28.34
N PRO A 664 -2.23 -2.13 28.22
CA PRO A 664 -2.76 -0.76 28.07
C PRO A 664 -3.64 -0.53 26.83
N ASP A 665 -3.45 -1.32 25.77
CA ASP A 665 -4.24 -1.25 24.53
C ASP A 665 -5.54 -2.08 24.61
N LEU A 666 -5.75 -2.84 25.69
CA LEU A 666 -6.91 -3.70 25.91
C LEU A 666 -7.97 -3.01 26.78
N ILE A 667 -8.11 -1.69 26.62
CA ILE A 667 -9.03 -0.87 27.41
C ILE A 667 -10.05 -0.21 26.48
N GLU A 668 -11.33 -0.37 26.80
CA GLU A 668 -12.39 0.39 26.17
C GLU A 668 -12.26 1.87 26.54
N CYS A 669 -12.28 2.73 25.54
CA CYS A 669 -12.13 4.17 25.74
C CYS A 669 -13.38 4.75 26.43
N THR A 670 -13.21 5.81 27.21
CA THR A 670 -14.33 6.37 28.01
C THR A 670 -15.41 7.06 27.19
N VAL A 671 -15.10 7.39 25.93
CA VAL A 671 -16.00 8.04 24.97
C VAL A 671 -15.73 7.41 23.61
N HIS A 672 -16.76 6.83 22.99
CA HIS A 672 -16.79 6.37 21.61
C HIS A 672 -18.22 6.43 21.08
N ASN A 673 -18.40 6.18 19.78
CA ASN A 673 -19.72 6.02 19.18
C ASN A 673 -20.23 4.58 19.36
N ASP A 674 -21.45 4.32 18.86
CA ASP A 674 -22.08 3.00 18.99
C ASP A 674 -21.71 2.03 17.84
N TYR A 675 -20.86 2.45 16.90
CA TYR A 675 -20.48 1.65 15.73
C TYR A 675 -19.32 0.70 16.06
N ARG A 676 -19.71 -0.47 16.56
CA ARG A 676 -18.79 -1.56 16.86
C ARG A 676 -18.37 -2.33 15.62
N GLY A 677 -17.10 -2.73 15.54
CA GLY A 677 -16.58 -3.60 14.49
C GLY A 677 -15.07 -3.82 14.58
N TRP A 678 -14.50 -4.40 13.53
CA TRP A 678 -13.05 -4.47 13.37
C TRP A 678 -12.50 -3.14 12.82
N TRP A 679 -11.49 -2.62 13.50
CA TRP A 679 -10.81 -1.37 13.20
C TRP A 679 -9.31 -1.60 13.08
N SER A 680 -8.65 -0.70 12.36
CA SER A 680 -7.21 -0.70 12.20
C SER A 680 -6.66 0.70 12.33
N THR A 681 -5.39 0.81 12.72
CA THR A 681 -4.68 2.10 12.68
C THR A 681 -4.58 2.67 11.25
N ALA A 682 -4.64 1.84 10.21
CA ALA A 682 -4.69 2.28 8.81
C ALA A 682 -5.32 1.22 7.90
N LEU A 683 -6.08 1.69 6.90
CA LEU A 683 -6.74 0.93 5.86
C LEU A 683 -6.36 1.51 4.47
N GLU A 684 -6.32 0.66 3.45
CA GLU A 684 -6.04 1.01 2.06
C GLU A 684 -6.99 0.27 1.12
N ALA A 685 -7.40 0.89 0.01
CA ALA A 685 -8.08 0.16 -1.07
C ALA A 685 -7.05 -0.56 -1.96
N GLN A 686 -7.21 -1.87 -2.18
CA GLN A 686 -6.24 -2.67 -2.93
C GLN A 686 -6.90 -3.65 -3.91
N ILE A 687 -6.15 -4.01 -4.97
CA ILE A 687 -6.34 -5.23 -5.75
C ILE A 687 -5.20 -6.19 -5.44
N ILE A 688 -5.50 -7.45 -5.13
CA ILE A 688 -4.52 -8.53 -4.97
C ILE A 688 -4.64 -9.53 -6.12
N PHE A 689 -3.51 -10.05 -6.60
CA PHE A 689 -3.43 -10.85 -7.81
C PHE A 689 -2.93 -12.27 -7.51
N TYR A 690 -3.71 -13.29 -7.83
CA TYR A 690 -3.36 -14.71 -7.70
C TYR A 690 -3.02 -15.32 -9.06
N ASP A 691 -2.03 -16.22 -9.08
CA ASP A 691 -1.64 -16.97 -10.27
C ASP A 691 -2.64 -18.13 -10.50
N PRO A 692 -3.36 -18.15 -11.64
CA PRO A 692 -4.25 -19.25 -11.99
C PRO A 692 -3.60 -20.64 -11.98
N ASP A 693 -2.28 -20.73 -12.19
CA ASP A 693 -1.55 -22.00 -12.10
C ASP A 693 -1.51 -22.56 -10.68
N ASP A 694 -1.52 -21.70 -9.64
CA ASP A 694 -1.54 -22.16 -8.25
C ASP A 694 -2.93 -22.68 -7.89
N LEU A 695 -3.99 -22.03 -8.36
CA LEU A 695 -5.37 -22.52 -8.24
C LEU A 695 -5.54 -23.87 -8.96
N ALA A 696 -4.86 -24.06 -10.10
CA ALA A 696 -4.89 -25.32 -10.84
C ALA A 696 -4.22 -26.45 -10.05
N LYS A 697 -3.14 -26.13 -9.32
CA LYS A 697 -2.49 -27.09 -8.41
C LYS A 697 -3.39 -27.46 -7.24
N VAL A 698 -4.15 -26.52 -6.68
CA VAL A 698 -5.15 -26.84 -5.65
C VAL A 698 -6.23 -27.77 -6.21
N ALA A 699 -6.77 -27.45 -7.39
CA ALA A 699 -7.82 -28.23 -8.03
C ALA A 699 -7.42 -29.71 -8.26
N VAL A 700 -6.14 -29.98 -8.55
CA VAL A 700 -5.61 -31.34 -8.73
C VAL A 700 -4.98 -31.96 -7.46
N GLY A 701 -5.09 -31.28 -6.32
CA GLY A 701 -4.59 -31.76 -5.02
C GLY A 701 -3.06 -31.68 -4.83
N ALA A 702 -2.37 -30.89 -5.65
CA ALA A 702 -0.93 -30.65 -5.56
C ALA A 702 -0.54 -29.51 -4.60
N LEU A 703 -1.48 -28.63 -4.26
CA LEU A 703 -1.38 -27.64 -3.18
C LEU A 703 -2.61 -27.73 -2.27
N GLN A 704 -2.44 -27.36 -1.01
CA GLN A 704 -3.55 -27.14 -0.08
C GLN A 704 -4.26 -25.82 -0.43
N PRO A 705 -5.58 -25.71 -0.19
CA PRO A 705 -6.35 -24.50 -0.53
C PRO A 705 -5.91 -23.18 0.12
N TRP A 706 -5.12 -23.23 1.20
CA TRP A 706 -4.60 -22.05 1.90
C TRP A 706 -3.15 -21.70 1.52
N GLU A 707 -2.53 -22.49 0.63
CA GLU A 707 -1.15 -22.27 0.21
C GLU A 707 -0.98 -21.22 -0.90
N PRO A 708 -1.88 -21.07 -1.90
CA PRO A 708 -1.77 -19.98 -2.86
C PRO A 708 -1.72 -18.64 -2.13
N GLN A 709 -0.89 -17.72 -2.60
CA GLN A 709 -0.76 -16.36 -2.09
C GLN A 709 -0.78 -15.40 -3.27
N PRO A 710 -1.21 -14.15 -3.09
CA PRO A 710 -1.14 -13.18 -4.17
C PRO A 710 0.33 -12.91 -4.53
N TYR A 711 0.62 -12.84 -5.83
CA TYR A 711 1.96 -12.54 -6.35
C TYR A 711 2.21 -11.03 -6.52
N ALA A 712 1.16 -10.22 -6.52
CA ALA A 712 1.23 -8.77 -6.65
C ALA A 712 0.03 -8.07 -5.99
N VAL A 713 0.19 -6.76 -5.75
CA VAL A 713 -0.81 -5.86 -5.18
C VAL A 713 -0.82 -4.55 -5.98
N LEU A 714 -1.99 -3.95 -6.16
CA LEU A 714 -2.18 -2.60 -6.70
C LEU A 714 -2.95 -1.76 -5.68
N ASN A 715 -2.39 -0.63 -5.24
CA ASN A 715 -3.10 0.34 -4.40
C ASN A 715 -4.05 1.19 -5.28
N LEU A 716 -5.32 1.28 -4.87
CA LEU A 716 -6.37 2.03 -5.56
C LEU A 716 -6.59 3.43 -4.99
N ASP A 717 -6.18 3.70 -3.75
CA ASP A 717 -6.43 4.97 -3.05
C ASP A 717 -6.05 6.23 -3.87
N PRO A 718 -4.96 6.26 -4.66
CA PRO A 718 -4.60 7.45 -5.43
C PRO A 718 -5.64 7.91 -6.46
N VAL A 719 -6.61 7.06 -6.83
CA VAL A 719 -7.65 7.40 -7.81
C VAL A 719 -9.07 7.39 -7.25
N LEU A 720 -9.23 7.17 -5.93
CA LEU A 720 -10.52 7.18 -5.25
C LEU A 720 -10.89 8.59 -4.75
N PHE A 721 -12.18 8.83 -4.55
CA PHE A 721 -12.74 10.10 -4.08
C PHE A 721 -12.81 10.21 -2.55
N HIS A 722 -12.71 9.09 -1.83
CA HIS A 722 -12.57 9.04 -0.37
C HIS A 722 -13.74 9.61 0.43
N ASN A 723 -14.98 9.38 -0.01
CA ASN A 723 -16.20 9.90 0.63
C ASN A 723 -16.17 11.44 0.79
N PRO A 724 -16.15 12.19 -0.33
CA PRO A 724 -15.98 13.64 -0.31
C PRO A 724 -17.13 14.37 0.39
N SER A 725 -18.33 13.77 0.43
CA SER A 725 -19.51 14.32 1.09
C SER A 725 -19.55 14.07 2.60
N GLY A 726 -18.65 13.26 3.15
CA GLY A 726 -18.60 12.94 4.57
C GLY A 726 -19.85 12.21 5.07
N VAL A 727 -20.39 11.31 4.27
CA VAL A 727 -21.56 10.48 4.62
C VAL A 727 -21.14 9.40 5.63
N GLU A 728 -21.95 9.16 6.66
CA GLU A 728 -21.74 8.08 7.65
C GLU A 728 -20.35 8.03 8.32
N LEU A 729 -19.70 9.18 8.60
CA LEU A 729 -18.33 9.19 9.15
C LEU A 729 -18.17 8.40 10.47
N ASP A 730 -19.23 8.31 11.27
CA ASP A 730 -19.20 7.54 12.52
C ASP A 730 -19.15 6.03 12.26
N MET A 731 -19.82 5.56 11.20
CA MET A 731 -19.80 4.16 10.78
C MET A 731 -18.54 3.84 9.97
N LEU A 732 -18.15 4.70 9.04
CA LEU A 732 -17.09 4.45 8.08
C LEU A 732 -15.68 4.74 8.63
N GLY A 733 -15.58 5.57 9.66
CA GLY A 733 -14.30 6.16 10.06
C GLY A 733 -13.89 7.32 9.15
N LYS A 734 -12.74 7.94 9.46
CA LYS A 734 -12.22 9.13 8.75
C LYS A 734 -10.79 8.88 8.26
N GLY A 735 -10.43 9.53 7.14
CA GLY A 735 -9.07 9.52 6.60
C GLY A 735 -8.51 8.10 6.48
N ILE A 736 -7.33 7.87 7.06
CA ILE A 736 -6.62 6.58 7.00
C ILE A 736 -7.39 5.41 7.63
N GLN A 737 -8.40 5.65 8.48
CA GLN A 737 -9.25 4.60 9.08
C GLN A 737 -10.57 4.38 8.35
N ARG A 738 -10.75 4.98 7.17
CA ARG A 738 -11.97 4.76 6.39
C ARG A 738 -12.07 3.28 5.95
N ARG A 739 -13.08 2.56 6.44
CA ARG A 739 -13.49 1.21 5.97
C ARG A 739 -14.55 1.29 4.87
N PHE A 740 -14.91 0.14 4.27
CA PHE A 740 -15.89 0.05 3.17
C PHE A 740 -15.57 0.99 2.00
N ARG A 741 -14.33 0.93 1.49
CA ARG A 741 -13.91 1.76 0.34
C ARG A 741 -14.35 1.17 -1.00
N ILE A 742 -14.17 -0.14 -1.15
CA ILE A 742 -14.34 -0.87 -2.41
C ILE A 742 -15.54 -1.82 -2.30
N GLY A 743 -16.35 -1.86 -3.35
CA GLY A 743 -17.42 -2.84 -3.55
C GLY A 743 -17.07 -3.89 -4.61
N GLU A 744 -18.09 -4.35 -5.34
CA GLU A 744 -17.96 -5.47 -6.27
C GLU A 744 -17.14 -5.14 -7.54
N VAL A 745 -16.63 -6.17 -8.21
CA VAL A 745 -15.82 -6.11 -9.44
C VAL A 745 -16.55 -6.78 -10.61
N ALA A 746 -16.53 -6.15 -11.78
CA ALA A 746 -16.97 -6.78 -13.03
C ALA A 746 -15.87 -6.72 -14.10
N TYR A 747 -15.89 -7.69 -15.03
CA TYR A 747 -14.89 -7.78 -16.09
C TYR A 747 -15.51 -8.01 -17.46
N ASP A 748 -15.23 -7.10 -18.38
CA ASP A 748 -15.40 -7.29 -19.81
C ASP A 748 -14.14 -7.96 -20.38
N GLN A 749 -14.20 -9.27 -20.49
CA GLN A 749 -13.09 -10.06 -21.05
C GLN A 749 -12.82 -9.75 -22.53
N ALA A 750 -13.83 -9.37 -23.31
CA ALA A 750 -13.67 -9.18 -24.75
C ALA A 750 -12.83 -7.93 -25.06
N HIS A 751 -13.00 -6.86 -24.27
CA HIS A 751 -12.27 -5.59 -24.46
C HIS A 751 -11.21 -5.32 -23.39
N GLY A 752 -11.12 -6.20 -22.38
CA GLY A 752 -10.15 -6.11 -21.29
C GLY A 752 -10.45 -4.96 -20.33
N LEU A 753 -11.73 -4.70 -20.03
CA LEU A 753 -12.14 -3.62 -19.13
C LEU A 753 -12.55 -4.18 -17.77
N VAL A 754 -11.99 -3.64 -16.70
CA VAL A 754 -12.30 -3.99 -15.31
C VAL A 754 -13.07 -2.82 -14.69
N TYR A 755 -14.22 -3.11 -14.10
CA TYR A 755 -15.09 -2.15 -13.42
C TYR A 755 -15.06 -2.44 -11.92
N ILE A 756 -14.83 -1.42 -11.09
CA ILE A 756 -14.79 -1.56 -9.62
C ILE A 756 -15.63 -0.45 -9.00
N LEU A 757 -16.48 -0.81 -8.05
CA LEU A 757 -17.27 0.18 -7.30
C LEU A 757 -16.41 0.81 -6.19
N GLU A 758 -16.35 2.14 -6.13
CA GLU A 758 -16.02 2.87 -4.91
C GLU A 758 -17.31 3.20 -4.17
N LEU A 759 -17.47 2.69 -2.95
CA LEU A 759 -18.66 2.93 -2.14
C LEU A 759 -18.64 4.36 -1.56
N TYR A 760 -19.81 4.97 -1.34
CA TYR A 760 -19.94 6.30 -0.74
C TYR A 760 -19.15 7.43 -1.44
N ALA A 761 -18.90 7.30 -2.74
CA ALA A 761 -18.13 8.30 -3.49
C ALA A 761 -19.00 9.48 -3.95
N ASP A 762 -20.25 9.22 -4.32
CA ASP A 762 -21.23 10.22 -4.76
C ASP A 762 -22.36 10.33 -3.72
N GLU A 763 -22.10 11.11 -2.66
CA GLU A 763 -22.92 11.09 -1.43
C GLU A 763 -22.98 9.66 -0.86
N ALA A 764 -24.18 9.06 -0.77
CA ALA A 764 -24.34 7.67 -0.33
C ALA A 764 -24.23 6.66 -1.48
N LYS A 765 -24.14 7.10 -2.74
CA LYS A 765 -24.07 6.23 -3.93
C LYS A 765 -22.62 5.83 -4.23
N PRO A 766 -22.42 4.66 -4.83
CA PRO A 766 -21.12 4.29 -5.35
C PRO A 766 -20.83 4.97 -6.69
N VAL A 767 -19.54 5.03 -7.04
CA VAL A 767 -19.02 5.43 -8.35
C VAL A 767 -18.33 4.23 -8.99
N VAL A 768 -18.43 4.07 -10.31
CA VAL A 768 -17.77 2.98 -11.04
C VAL A 768 -16.44 3.49 -11.60
N HIS A 769 -15.34 2.89 -11.16
CA HIS A 769 -14.00 3.12 -11.68
C HIS A 769 -13.66 2.09 -12.76
N VAL A 770 -12.95 2.52 -13.81
CA VAL A 770 -12.68 1.69 -14.98
C VAL A 770 -11.17 1.57 -15.23
N TRP A 771 -10.67 0.35 -15.40
CA TRP A 771 -9.32 0.07 -15.86
C TRP A 771 -9.34 -0.73 -17.15
N LYS A 772 -8.32 -0.55 -17.97
CA LYS A 772 -8.07 -1.37 -19.16
C LYS A 772 -6.83 -2.23 -18.94
N VAL A 773 -6.95 -3.54 -19.13
CA VAL A 773 -5.84 -4.47 -19.11
C VAL A 773 -5.10 -4.39 -20.45
N ARG A 774 -3.79 -4.08 -20.41
CA ARG A 774 -2.92 -4.08 -21.58
C ARG A 774 -2.77 -5.50 -22.13
N VAL A 775 -2.92 -5.62 -23.45
CA VAL A 775 -2.74 -6.87 -24.20
C VAL A 775 -1.26 -7.14 -24.46
#